data_AF-A0A2E4MYP0-F1
#
_entry.id   AF-A0A2E4MYP0-F1
#
_cell.length_a   1.000
_cell.length_b   1.000
_cell.length_c   1.000
_cell.angle_alpha   90.00
_cell.angle_beta   90.00
_cell.angle_gamma   90.00
#
_symmetry.space_group_name_H-M   'P 1'
#
loop_
_entity.id
_entity.type
_entity.pdbx_description
1 polymer ?
#
loop_
_entity_poly.entity_id
_entity_poly.type
_entity_poly.pdbx_seq_one_letter_code
_entity_poly.pdbx_strand_id
1 'polypeptide(L)'
;MKPTFCPRKFASATLILTALWLITSQAASQQTIGVPTQVSLPSGSGTLTLDFTSSDYQLILYSALRDEPDTSRTYDFTVGAAFATRPSVRLFQHASGVRTSVKARLRSEEAELAKRFRLSGFPAARKQAVAFQVGSARTFTFESFGSVRTQNVSATLVATSSRAEAWVDNNTSLITTAEAQAQIDRFSDHAYPIITSAFGGMSDVDGNGKVIFLYTELVDQIGGVAGFFRAKSLYSTFDGGDGNEADMMYIGLDHEDSFFESLLAHEFQHLVNYNQHVRLRNGPSEISPINEALSHIAEDLVGQHVEGGNPGNVKTYAEAPGLYSILAEKAHDSGVRGTAYTFARSMMESFGDDVPRRLTQTDLSGIANVENVSAKTFEEVYEMYLSRMFLAGSGLNSRYDYAYPFFVDPTTGGRSIPVPDHHALSPDAVTVTGSTKAYAAASIRLMGTEVSTISIDTDASGQFRGLLIPIPTLFRHNAALKTDYFTGITFDTSLSGHFTTGENVRISGSIADPATTEILFRFDPQDTAADTLRYSVDGLTGRFDLPVVLPHEAAGRYTLSIFAGVQDQSLPFFGRLPGVTIARGTGAVELPMDYFSAITLDATLPTELTAGSNVLVSGFVSDPTTVDRLLFRFDPLNGGDTVRIFSDVEEGRFDATFFVHPTLSGTFRIKVFAGLAADPTLGFTGDYGPFRWLDLGGVFSIPSTFFSGVSLTKDLPGILRAGEGITLAGTVSDRSVTQILFQFEPRGGAVTTCATSSTSLGAASKKESSSHRRKAENTTSPSSRVKRGSPSPL
;
A
#
# COMPACT_ATOMS: atom_id res chain seq x y z
N MET A 1 46.51 -73.82 33.03
CA MET A 1 47.79 -73.49 33.71
C MET A 1 48.64 -72.66 32.76
N LYS A 2 49.19 -71.59 33.33
CA LYS A 2 50.06 -70.50 32.83
C LYS A 2 51.23 -70.89 31.87
N PRO A 3 51.96 -69.93 31.22
CA PRO A 3 51.79 -68.45 31.25
C PRO A 3 52.16 -67.62 29.97
N THR A 4 51.56 -66.42 29.88
CA THR A 4 52.12 -65.06 29.52
C THR A 4 52.90 -64.83 28.21
N PHE A 5 52.72 -63.74 27.44
CA PHE A 5 52.99 -62.33 27.85
C PHE A 5 52.30 -61.27 26.95
N CYS A 6 52.11 -60.08 27.53
CA CYS A 6 51.40 -58.88 27.06
C CYS A 6 52.38 -57.85 26.40
N PRO A 7 52.00 -56.58 26.08
CA PRO A 7 51.74 -56.05 24.73
C PRO A 7 52.68 -54.88 24.32
N ARG A 8 52.59 -54.38 23.07
CA ARG A 8 53.01 -53.00 22.75
C ARG A 8 52.04 -52.29 21.79
N LYS A 9 51.66 -51.09 22.22
CA LYS A 9 50.78 -50.10 21.60
C LYS A 9 51.33 -49.60 20.26
N PHE A 10 50.45 -49.38 19.29
CA PHE A 10 50.59 -48.28 18.33
C PHE A 10 49.23 -47.57 18.21
N ALA A 11 49.30 -46.24 18.23
CA ALA A 11 48.18 -45.32 18.34
C ALA A 11 47.29 -45.34 17.09
N SER A 12 45.97 -45.36 17.28
CA SER A 12 44.99 -45.05 16.25
C SER A 12 45.02 -43.55 15.96
N ALA A 13 45.39 -43.18 14.73
CA ALA A 13 45.09 -41.88 14.18
C ALA A 13 43.62 -41.86 13.73
N THR A 14 42.82 -41.03 14.38
CA THR A 14 41.47 -40.66 13.95
C THR A 14 41.56 -39.94 12.61
N LEU A 15 41.11 -40.59 11.53
CA LEU A 15 40.92 -39.93 10.25
C LEU A 15 39.67 -39.04 10.34
N ILE A 16 39.88 -37.73 10.42
CA ILE A 16 38.83 -36.72 10.22
C ILE A 16 38.49 -36.77 8.73
N LEU A 17 37.32 -37.30 8.38
CA LEU A 17 36.75 -37.15 7.04
C LEU A 17 36.23 -35.71 6.91
N THR A 18 37.03 -34.83 6.33
CA THR A 18 36.53 -33.57 5.76
C THR A 18 35.70 -33.91 4.52
N ALA A 19 34.37 -33.83 4.63
CA ALA A 19 33.47 -33.87 3.49
C ALA A 19 33.75 -32.65 2.60
N LEU A 20 34.29 -32.92 1.41
CA LEU A 20 34.50 -31.91 0.38
C LEU A 20 33.13 -31.57 -0.21
N TRP A 21 32.56 -30.44 0.17
CA TRP A 21 31.36 -29.90 -0.45
C TRP A 21 31.69 -29.52 -1.90
N LEU A 22 31.14 -30.24 -2.88
CA LEU A 22 31.20 -29.82 -4.28
C LEU A 22 30.31 -28.57 -4.44
N ILE A 23 30.95 -27.40 -4.44
CA ILE A 23 30.31 -26.14 -4.81
C ILE A 23 30.07 -26.18 -6.32
N THR A 24 28.79 -26.16 -6.73
CA THR A 24 28.45 -25.97 -8.14
C THR A 24 28.52 -24.49 -8.49
N SER A 25 29.30 -24.15 -9.51
CA SER A 25 29.34 -22.81 -10.09
C SER A 25 28.56 -22.81 -11.40
N GLN A 26 27.56 -21.93 -11.51
CA GLN A 26 26.85 -21.68 -12.76
C GLN A 26 27.35 -20.34 -13.32
N ALA A 27 28.01 -20.38 -14.49
CA ALA A 27 28.41 -19.17 -15.19
C ALA A 27 27.17 -18.57 -15.88
N ALA A 28 26.80 -17.33 -15.55
CA ALA A 28 25.66 -16.64 -16.15
C ALA A 28 26.01 -15.85 -17.42
N SER A 29 27.19 -16.06 -18.01
CA SER A 29 27.76 -15.22 -19.08
C SER A 29 27.08 -15.31 -20.47
N GLN A 30 25.79 -15.66 -20.52
CA GLN A 30 24.98 -15.66 -21.75
C GLN A 30 23.47 -15.58 -21.49
N GLN A 31 23.03 -14.99 -20.38
CA GLN A 31 21.59 -14.89 -20.11
C GLN A 31 20.92 -13.76 -20.90
N THR A 32 19.76 -14.05 -21.49
CA THR A 32 18.97 -13.09 -22.26
C THR A 32 18.08 -12.27 -21.33
N ILE A 33 18.07 -10.95 -21.51
CA ILE A 33 17.18 -10.04 -20.76
C ILE A 33 15.74 -10.55 -20.79
N GLY A 34 15.09 -10.57 -19.62
CA GLY A 34 13.69 -10.98 -19.48
C GLY A 34 13.43 -12.47 -19.61
N VAL A 35 14.46 -13.32 -19.75
CA VAL A 35 14.31 -14.77 -19.85
C VAL A 35 14.69 -15.45 -18.52
N PRO A 36 13.72 -16.05 -17.80
CA PRO A 36 14.00 -16.76 -16.56
C PRO A 36 14.87 -18.00 -16.80
N THR A 37 15.87 -18.20 -15.94
CA THR A 37 16.74 -19.38 -15.93
C THR A 37 16.72 -20.01 -14.55
N GLN A 38 16.61 -21.34 -14.48
CA GLN A 38 16.68 -22.07 -13.21
C GLN A 38 18.09 -22.03 -12.60
N VAL A 39 18.13 -21.82 -11.30
CA VAL A 39 19.32 -21.91 -10.45
C VAL A 39 19.25 -23.21 -9.66
N SER A 40 20.24 -24.06 -9.83
CA SER A 40 20.36 -25.33 -9.09
C SER A 40 21.01 -25.09 -7.74
N LEU A 41 20.37 -25.57 -6.66
CA LEU A 41 20.88 -25.47 -5.28
C LEU A 41 20.98 -26.86 -4.64
N PRO A 42 21.85 -27.76 -5.17
CA PRO A 42 22.01 -29.10 -4.63
C PRO A 42 22.51 -29.02 -3.18
N SER A 43 21.88 -29.80 -2.29
CA SER A 43 22.23 -29.81 -0.85
C SER A 43 22.05 -28.46 -0.14
N GLY A 44 21.23 -27.56 -0.70
CA GLY A 44 20.89 -26.28 -0.07
C GLY A 44 21.89 -25.15 -0.32
N SER A 45 22.92 -25.31 -1.16
CA SER A 45 23.86 -24.23 -1.46
C SER A 45 24.23 -24.16 -2.94
N GLY A 46 24.63 -22.98 -3.40
CA GLY A 46 25.09 -22.77 -4.78
C GLY A 46 25.83 -21.44 -4.96
N THR A 47 26.53 -21.30 -6.08
CA THR A 47 27.22 -20.06 -6.45
C THR A 47 26.86 -19.61 -7.86
N LEU A 48 26.63 -18.30 -8.02
CA LEU A 48 26.32 -17.65 -9.28
C LEU A 48 27.42 -16.64 -9.62
N THR A 49 27.99 -16.72 -10.83
CA THR A 49 28.85 -15.66 -11.36
C THR A 49 28.04 -14.77 -12.28
N LEU A 50 27.81 -13.53 -11.87
CA LEU A 50 26.93 -12.54 -12.51
C LEU A 50 27.74 -11.36 -13.03
N ASP A 51 27.37 -10.84 -14.22
CA ASP A 51 28.00 -9.68 -14.84
C ASP A 51 27.10 -8.45 -14.71
N PHE A 52 27.43 -7.55 -13.78
CA PHE A 52 26.64 -6.37 -13.50
C PHE A 52 26.99 -5.15 -14.38
N THR A 53 27.85 -5.30 -15.39
CA THR A 53 28.27 -4.17 -16.23
C THR A 53 27.13 -3.55 -17.05
N SER A 54 26.14 -4.36 -17.44
CA SER A 54 25.00 -3.93 -18.26
C SER A 54 23.65 -4.47 -17.80
N SER A 55 23.62 -5.37 -16.81
CA SER A 55 22.41 -6.00 -16.30
C SER A 55 22.39 -6.06 -14.78
N ASP A 56 21.21 -5.86 -14.20
CA ASP A 56 20.91 -6.36 -12.86
C ASP A 56 20.25 -7.74 -12.98
N TYR A 57 20.06 -8.43 -11.86
CA TYR A 57 19.45 -9.75 -11.86
C TYR A 57 18.37 -9.85 -10.79
N GLN A 58 17.16 -10.23 -11.20
CA GLN A 58 16.11 -10.62 -10.28
C GLN A 58 16.31 -12.10 -9.91
N LEU A 59 16.65 -12.37 -8.65
CA LEU A 59 16.67 -13.69 -8.06
C LEU A 59 15.34 -13.95 -7.34
N ILE A 60 14.70 -15.08 -7.62
CA ILE A 60 13.50 -15.54 -6.89
C ILE A 60 13.85 -16.89 -6.28
N LEU A 61 13.71 -17.03 -4.98
CA LEU A 61 13.96 -18.27 -4.23
C LEU A 61 12.65 -18.79 -3.64
N TYR A 62 12.40 -20.09 -3.76
CA TYR A 62 11.25 -20.74 -3.12
C TYR A 62 11.63 -22.14 -2.63
N SER A 63 10.98 -22.58 -1.56
CA SER A 63 11.08 -23.95 -1.05
C SER A 63 10.15 -24.87 -1.87
N ALA A 64 10.70 -25.88 -2.53
CA ALA A 64 9.92 -26.81 -3.38
C ALA A 64 9.40 -28.05 -2.62
N LEU A 65 9.16 -27.93 -1.31
CA LEU A 65 8.68 -29.02 -0.48
C LEU A 65 7.20 -29.34 -0.74
N ARG A 66 6.95 -30.48 -1.38
CA ARG A 66 5.61 -30.92 -1.79
C ARG A 66 4.70 -31.36 -0.64
N ASP A 67 5.26 -31.99 0.39
CA ASP A 67 4.52 -32.71 1.43
C ASP A 67 4.55 -32.02 2.81
N GLU A 68 4.78 -30.70 2.86
CA GLU A 68 4.79 -29.96 4.13
C GLU A 68 3.37 -29.45 4.44
N PRO A 69 2.74 -29.89 5.55
CA PRO A 69 1.48 -29.30 5.99
C PRO A 69 1.69 -27.83 6.37
N ASP A 70 0.63 -27.00 6.30
CA ASP A 70 0.71 -25.57 6.64
C ASP A 70 0.91 -25.36 8.14
N THR A 71 2.17 -25.47 8.54
CA THR A 71 2.67 -25.22 9.89
C THR A 71 3.20 -23.80 10.00
N SER A 72 3.63 -23.41 11.21
CA SER A 72 4.39 -22.18 11.42
C SER A 72 5.85 -22.28 10.95
N ARG A 73 6.26 -23.38 10.30
CA ARG A 73 7.64 -23.61 9.89
C ARG A 73 8.02 -22.72 8.72
N THR A 74 9.20 -22.15 8.79
CA THR A 74 9.85 -21.40 7.72
C THR A 74 11.23 -21.96 7.47
N TYR A 75 11.73 -21.77 6.26
CA TYR A 75 13.05 -22.22 5.82
C TYR A 75 13.90 -21.00 5.50
N ASP A 76 15.06 -20.93 6.13
CA ASP A 76 15.94 -19.77 6.05
C ASP A 76 16.81 -19.82 4.78
N PHE A 77 17.19 -18.65 4.29
CA PHE A 77 18.18 -18.49 3.23
C PHE A 77 19.09 -17.28 3.48
N THR A 78 20.26 -17.32 2.88
CA THR A 78 21.28 -16.28 2.87
C THR A 78 21.81 -16.09 1.46
N VAL A 79 21.91 -14.84 1.00
CA VAL A 79 22.46 -14.46 -0.30
C VAL A 79 23.50 -13.35 -0.11
N GLY A 80 24.70 -13.52 -0.66
CA GLY A 80 25.74 -12.49 -0.60
C GLY A 80 27.02 -12.95 -1.30
N ALA A 81 27.94 -12.04 -1.61
CA ALA A 81 29.20 -12.45 -2.23
C ALA A 81 30.09 -13.26 -1.26
N ALA A 82 30.94 -14.12 -1.81
CA ALA A 82 31.80 -15.00 -1.03
C ALA A 82 32.78 -14.20 -0.13
N PHE A 83 32.89 -14.62 1.15
CA PHE A 83 33.83 -14.11 2.18
C PHE A 83 33.71 -12.61 2.56
N ALA A 84 32.87 -12.28 3.57
CA ALA A 84 33.12 -11.19 4.55
C ALA A 84 32.02 -11.15 5.63
N THR A 85 32.36 -10.67 6.83
CA THR A 85 31.41 -10.16 7.83
C THR A 85 30.83 -8.84 7.33
N ARG A 86 29.74 -8.92 6.55
CA ARG A 86 29.04 -7.75 6.01
C ARG A 86 27.83 -7.39 6.88
N PRO A 87 27.33 -6.15 6.81
CA PRO A 87 26.03 -5.80 7.37
C PRO A 87 24.98 -6.75 6.79
N SER A 88 24.17 -7.34 7.66
CA SER A 88 23.08 -8.22 7.25
C SER A 88 21.79 -7.42 7.14
N VAL A 89 21.11 -7.56 5.99
CA VAL A 89 19.76 -7.06 5.78
C VAL A 89 18.82 -8.25 5.84
N ARG A 90 17.87 -8.23 6.77
CA ARG A 90 16.85 -9.26 6.86
C ARG A 90 15.63 -8.87 6.03
N LEU A 91 15.28 -9.69 5.06
CA LEU A 91 14.01 -9.60 4.34
C LEU A 91 12.90 -10.03 5.32
N PHE A 92 12.13 -9.03 5.76
CA PHE A 92 10.98 -9.11 6.66
C PHE A 92 11.23 -9.44 8.14
N GLN A 93 10.41 -8.80 8.97
CA GLN A 93 10.25 -9.13 10.38
C GLN A 93 8.79 -8.86 10.76
N HIS A 94 7.91 -9.86 10.62
CA HIS A 94 6.56 -9.76 11.18
C HIS A 94 6.24 -10.95 12.06
N ALA A 95 5.64 -10.63 13.21
CA ALA A 95 5.09 -11.58 14.13
C ALA A 95 3.83 -12.17 13.51
N SER A 96 3.84 -13.48 13.29
CA SER A 96 2.69 -14.25 12.85
C SER A 96 1.59 -14.14 13.90
N GLY A 97 0.64 -13.22 13.72
CA GLY A 97 -0.66 -13.31 14.38
C GLY A 97 -1.45 -14.42 13.71
N VAL A 98 -1.25 -15.67 14.14
CA VAL A 98 -2.05 -16.80 13.65
C VAL A 98 -3.48 -16.62 14.19
N ARG A 99 -4.37 -16.02 13.41
CA ARG A 99 -5.80 -16.14 13.66
C ARG A 99 -6.29 -17.41 12.97
N THR A 100 -6.67 -18.42 13.76
CA THR A 100 -7.44 -19.56 13.24
C THR A 100 -8.78 -19.05 12.74
N SER A 101 -9.03 -19.16 11.43
CA SER A 101 -10.32 -18.78 10.85
C SER A 101 -11.35 -19.89 11.05
N VAL A 102 -12.61 -19.49 11.21
CA VAL A 102 -13.74 -20.40 11.34
C VAL A 102 -14.00 -21.16 10.02
N LYS A 103 -13.73 -20.56 8.85
CA LYS A 103 -13.91 -21.18 7.53
C LYS A 103 -13.01 -22.40 7.27
N ALA A 104 -11.84 -22.51 7.93
CA ALA A 104 -10.94 -23.67 7.75
C ALA A 104 -11.62 -24.99 8.13
N ARG A 105 -12.60 -24.91 9.04
CA ARG A 105 -13.43 -26.05 9.44
C ARG A 105 -14.29 -26.57 8.29
N LEU A 106 -14.78 -25.73 7.37
CA LEU A 106 -15.62 -26.16 6.24
C LEU A 106 -14.83 -27.09 5.30
N ARG A 107 -13.61 -26.69 4.93
CA ARG A 107 -12.71 -27.48 4.07
C ARG A 107 -12.30 -28.80 4.74
N SER A 108 -12.07 -28.78 6.05
CA SER A 108 -11.78 -30.01 6.82
C SER A 108 -12.98 -30.96 6.87
N GLU A 109 -14.20 -30.44 7.03
CA GLU A 109 -15.43 -31.24 7.02
C GLU A 109 -15.69 -31.86 5.63
N GLU A 110 -15.43 -31.11 4.55
CA GLU A 110 -15.50 -31.61 3.17
C GLU A 110 -14.53 -32.78 2.94
N ALA A 111 -13.27 -32.65 3.37
CA ALA A 111 -12.25 -33.68 3.23
C ALA A 111 -12.61 -34.96 4.01
N GLU A 112 -13.14 -34.82 5.23
CA GLU A 112 -13.55 -35.95 6.05
C GLU A 112 -14.75 -36.69 5.44
N LEU A 113 -15.76 -35.96 4.94
CA LEU A 113 -16.89 -36.56 4.23
C LEU A 113 -16.45 -37.25 2.94
N ALA A 114 -15.57 -36.63 2.15
CA ALA A 114 -15.03 -37.22 0.93
C ALA A 114 -14.30 -38.54 1.23
N LYS A 115 -13.44 -38.55 2.25
CA LYS A 115 -12.73 -39.76 2.70
C LYS A 115 -13.71 -40.84 3.16
N ARG A 116 -14.72 -40.49 3.95
CA ARG A 116 -15.76 -41.41 4.42
C ARG A 116 -16.46 -42.08 3.24
N PHE A 117 -17.02 -41.30 2.32
CA PHE A 117 -17.84 -41.84 1.23
C PHE A 117 -17.03 -42.59 0.17
N ARG A 118 -15.76 -42.27 -0.01
CA ARG A 118 -14.84 -43.10 -0.81
C ARG A 118 -14.69 -44.53 -0.25
N LEU A 119 -14.84 -44.71 1.07
CA LEU A 119 -14.75 -46.00 1.73
C LEU A 119 -16.10 -46.71 1.85
N SER A 120 -17.18 -45.97 2.14
CA SER A 120 -18.50 -46.54 2.42
C SER A 120 -19.47 -46.54 1.23
N GLY A 121 -19.15 -45.82 0.16
CA GLY A 121 -20.11 -45.44 -0.88
C GLY A 121 -20.93 -44.22 -0.49
N PHE A 122 -21.50 -43.56 -1.50
CA PHE A 122 -22.35 -42.38 -1.31
C PHE A 122 -23.79 -42.77 -0.93
N PRO A 123 -24.40 -42.07 0.04
CA PRO A 123 -25.80 -42.27 0.36
C PRO A 123 -26.68 -41.86 -0.82
N ALA A 124 -27.82 -42.55 -0.97
CA ALA A 124 -28.81 -42.22 -1.99
C ALA A 124 -29.42 -40.84 -1.69
N ALA A 125 -29.54 -40.01 -2.72
CA ALA A 125 -30.18 -38.71 -2.63
C ALA A 125 -31.66 -38.86 -2.21
N ARG A 126 -32.09 -38.10 -1.20
CA ARG A 126 -33.45 -38.10 -0.71
C ARG A 126 -34.27 -37.03 -1.40
N LYS A 127 -34.96 -37.43 -2.47
CA LYS A 127 -35.83 -36.52 -3.23
C LYS A 127 -36.93 -35.93 -2.36
N GLN A 128 -37.11 -34.62 -2.48
CA GLN A 128 -38.25 -33.90 -1.97
C GLN A 128 -39.52 -34.40 -2.66
N ALA A 129 -40.49 -34.86 -1.85
CA ALA A 129 -41.73 -35.44 -2.37
C ALA A 129 -42.71 -34.38 -2.91
N VAL A 130 -42.66 -33.15 -2.38
CA VAL A 130 -43.56 -32.04 -2.74
C VAL A 130 -42.76 -30.74 -2.78
N ALA A 131 -42.82 -30.02 -3.88
CA ALA A 131 -42.18 -28.72 -4.04
C ALA A 131 -42.80 -27.67 -3.09
N PHE A 132 -41.97 -26.92 -2.40
CA PHE A 132 -42.43 -25.81 -1.56
C PHE A 132 -43.01 -24.67 -2.41
N GLN A 133 -43.97 -23.96 -1.83
CA GLN A 133 -44.55 -22.74 -2.40
C GLN A 133 -44.21 -21.55 -1.50
N VAL A 134 -44.18 -20.34 -2.05
CA VAL A 134 -44.02 -19.12 -1.23
C VAL A 134 -45.04 -19.11 -0.08
N GLY A 135 -44.55 -18.86 1.14
CA GLY A 135 -45.28 -18.98 2.40
C GLY A 135 -45.14 -20.33 3.11
N SER A 136 -44.47 -21.33 2.50
CA SER A 136 -44.16 -22.60 3.17
C SER A 136 -43.18 -22.38 4.32
N ALA A 137 -43.37 -23.10 5.42
CA ALA A 137 -42.44 -23.13 6.55
C ALA A 137 -41.58 -24.41 6.51
N ARG A 138 -40.28 -24.27 6.78
CA ARG A 138 -39.32 -25.36 6.93
C ARG A 138 -38.41 -25.09 8.12
N THR A 139 -38.05 -26.15 8.83
CA THR A 139 -37.02 -26.08 9.87
C THR A 139 -35.70 -26.58 9.28
N PHE A 140 -34.66 -25.75 9.39
CA PHE A 140 -33.29 -26.08 9.02
C PHE A 140 -32.44 -26.31 10.26
N THR A 141 -31.46 -27.19 10.18
CA THR A 141 -30.44 -27.35 11.23
C THR A 141 -29.29 -26.40 10.93
N PHE A 142 -28.99 -25.48 11.84
CA PHE A 142 -27.72 -24.75 11.85
C PHE A 142 -26.78 -25.46 12.82
N GLU A 143 -25.88 -26.31 12.32
CA GLU A 143 -24.89 -26.99 13.17
C GLU A 143 -23.83 -26.00 13.67
N SER A 144 -23.37 -26.18 14.92
CA SER A 144 -22.36 -25.32 15.55
C SER A 144 -21.23 -24.88 14.62
N PHE A 145 -21.00 -23.57 14.57
CA PHE A 145 -20.01 -22.95 13.71
C PHE A 145 -19.56 -21.62 14.31
N GLY A 146 -18.23 -21.41 14.39
CA GLY A 146 -17.66 -20.28 15.12
C GLY A 146 -18.10 -20.25 16.59
N SER A 147 -18.58 -19.09 17.03
CA SER A 147 -19.18 -18.84 18.34
C SER A 147 -20.62 -19.37 18.48
N VAL A 148 -21.29 -19.68 17.36
CA VAL A 148 -22.71 -20.03 17.31
C VAL A 148 -22.92 -21.51 17.60
N ARG A 149 -23.86 -21.82 18.51
CA ARG A 149 -24.20 -23.19 18.92
C ARG A 149 -25.18 -23.83 17.93
N THR A 150 -25.21 -25.16 17.92
CA THR A 150 -26.19 -25.92 17.13
C THR A 150 -27.61 -25.53 17.52
N GLN A 151 -28.44 -25.19 16.55
CA GLN A 151 -29.85 -24.88 16.77
C GLN A 151 -30.70 -25.07 15.51
N ASN A 152 -32.01 -25.14 15.71
CA ASN A 152 -32.98 -25.24 14.63
C ASN A 152 -33.45 -23.84 14.23
N VAL A 153 -33.40 -23.55 12.93
CA VAL A 153 -33.87 -22.31 12.33
C VAL A 153 -35.22 -22.56 11.68
N SER A 154 -36.28 -21.97 12.22
CA SER A 154 -37.59 -22.01 11.57
C SER A 154 -37.67 -20.87 10.57
N ALA A 155 -37.76 -21.20 9.28
CA ALA A 155 -37.72 -20.24 8.19
C ALA A 155 -38.94 -20.36 7.29
N THR A 156 -39.27 -19.26 6.62
CA THR A 156 -40.35 -19.18 5.63
C THR A 156 -39.78 -18.94 4.24
N LEU A 157 -40.28 -19.66 3.23
CA LEU A 157 -39.96 -19.40 1.84
C LEU A 157 -40.64 -18.09 1.41
N VAL A 158 -39.86 -17.03 1.23
CA VAL A 158 -40.40 -15.70 0.90
C VAL A 158 -40.38 -15.41 -0.60
N ALA A 159 -39.44 -16.00 -1.34
CA ALA A 159 -39.22 -15.74 -2.75
C ALA A 159 -38.64 -16.97 -3.47
N THR A 160 -38.91 -17.09 -4.76
CA THR A 160 -38.37 -18.18 -5.58
C THR A 160 -38.09 -17.71 -7.00
N SER A 161 -37.07 -18.30 -7.64
CA SER A 161 -36.64 -18.00 -9.01
C SER A 161 -36.50 -19.30 -9.81
N SER A 162 -35.91 -19.23 -11.01
CA SER A 162 -35.66 -20.43 -11.83
C SER A 162 -34.62 -21.38 -11.23
N ARG A 163 -33.68 -20.88 -10.41
CA ARG A 163 -32.54 -21.64 -9.86
C ARG A 163 -32.33 -21.51 -8.36
N ALA A 164 -33.13 -20.73 -7.65
CA ALA A 164 -32.97 -20.52 -6.22
C ALA A 164 -34.27 -20.36 -5.44
N GLU A 165 -34.18 -20.57 -4.14
CA GLU A 165 -35.22 -20.33 -3.14
C GLU A 165 -34.66 -19.47 -2.00
N ALA A 166 -35.35 -18.37 -1.67
CA ALA A 166 -35.00 -17.54 -0.53
C ALA A 166 -35.82 -17.94 0.70
N TRP A 167 -35.15 -18.54 1.67
CA TRP A 167 -35.71 -18.90 2.97
C TRP A 167 -35.22 -17.92 4.02
N VAL A 168 -36.13 -17.20 4.66
CA VAL A 168 -35.79 -16.20 5.68
C VAL A 168 -36.14 -16.75 7.06
N ASP A 169 -35.17 -16.69 7.96
CA ASP A 169 -35.34 -17.00 9.39
C ASP A 169 -36.49 -16.17 9.98
N ASN A 170 -37.46 -16.84 10.61
CA ASN A 170 -38.63 -16.16 11.19
C ASN A 170 -38.27 -15.22 12.36
N ASN A 171 -37.02 -15.27 12.86
CA ASN A 171 -36.53 -14.40 13.92
C ASN A 171 -35.85 -13.13 13.40
N THR A 172 -35.69 -12.94 12.08
CA THR A 172 -35.13 -11.71 11.52
C THR A 172 -36.17 -10.87 10.79
N SER A 173 -35.89 -9.56 10.73
CA SER A 173 -36.61 -8.59 9.89
C SER A 173 -35.66 -7.68 9.11
N LEU A 174 -34.37 -8.03 9.05
CA LEU A 174 -33.32 -7.22 8.43
C LEU A 174 -33.32 -7.28 6.89
N ILE A 175 -34.03 -8.24 6.31
CA ILE A 175 -34.19 -8.37 4.86
C ILE A 175 -35.67 -8.40 4.48
N THR A 176 -36.01 -7.63 3.46
CA THR A 176 -37.35 -7.63 2.87
C THR A 176 -37.50 -8.72 1.82
N THR A 177 -38.74 -9.14 1.55
CA THR A 177 -39.02 -10.07 0.45
C THR A 177 -38.55 -9.56 -0.91
N ALA A 178 -38.60 -8.23 -1.13
CA ALA A 178 -38.16 -7.63 -2.39
C ALA A 178 -36.65 -7.72 -2.58
N GLU A 179 -35.86 -7.44 -1.53
CA GLU A 179 -34.40 -7.59 -1.55
C GLU A 179 -34.02 -9.06 -1.77
N ALA A 180 -34.62 -9.99 -1.01
CA ALA A 180 -34.36 -11.42 -1.16
C ALA A 180 -34.70 -11.92 -2.58
N GLN A 181 -35.81 -11.46 -3.17
CA GLN A 181 -36.20 -11.79 -4.55
C GLN A 181 -35.16 -11.24 -5.55
N ALA A 182 -34.76 -9.98 -5.42
CA ALA A 182 -33.77 -9.36 -6.31
C ALA A 182 -32.43 -10.11 -6.29
N GLN A 183 -31.98 -10.54 -5.12
CA GLN A 183 -30.74 -11.31 -4.97
C GLN A 183 -30.82 -12.69 -5.63
N ILE A 184 -31.88 -13.46 -5.40
CA ILE A 184 -32.02 -14.79 -6.01
C ILE A 184 -32.25 -14.72 -7.52
N ASP A 185 -32.90 -13.67 -8.03
CA ASP A 185 -33.09 -13.46 -9.47
C ASP A 185 -31.75 -13.14 -10.14
N ARG A 186 -30.97 -12.21 -9.57
CA ARG A 186 -29.61 -11.91 -10.04
C ARG A 186 -28.72 -13.15 -10.04
N PHE A 187 -28.76 -13.93 -8.97
CA PHE A 187 -28.06 -15.22 -8.92
C PHE A 187 -28.51 -16.16 -10.03
N SER A 188 -29.82 -16.31 -10.24
CA SER A 188 -30.37 -17.31 -11.17
C SER A 188 -30.13 -16.97 -12.63
N ASP A 189 -30.25 -15.68 -12.96
CA ASP A 189 -30.21 -15.19 -14.33
C ASP A 189 -28.78 -14.87 -14.78
N HIS A 190 -27.88 -14.55 -13.84
CA HIS A 190 -26.51 -14.15 -14.15
C HIS A 190 -25.44 -15.09 -13.55
N ALA A 191 -25.34 -15.20 -12.22
CA ALA A 191 -24.26 -15.97 -11.60
C ALA A 191 -24.32 -17.48 -11.91
N TYR A 192 -25.49 -18.10 -11.77
CA TYR A 192 -25.70 -19.54 -11.96
C TYR A 192 -25.25 -20.04 -13.34
N PRO A 193 -25.68 -19.46 -14.49
CA PRO A 193 -25.21 -19.93 -15.79
C PRO A 193 -23.71 -19.73 -15.99
N ILE A 194 -23.13 -18.64 -15.47
CA ILE A 194 -21.67 -18.39 -15.55
C ILE A 194 -20.91 -19.45 -14.76
N ILE A 195 -21.26 -19.68 -13.49
CA ILE A 195 -20.55 -20.64 -12.63
C ILE A 195 -20.72 -22.07 -13.13
N THR A 196 -21.93 -22.45 -13.56
CA THR A 196 -22.13 -23.82 -14.08
C THR A 196 -21.44 -24.06 -15.43
N SER A 197 -21.29 -23.01 -16.24
CA SER A 197 -20.50 -23.03 -17.48
C SER A 197 -18.98 -22.99 -17.22
N ALA A 198 -18.51 -22.45 -16.11
CA ALA A 198 -17.09 -22.41 -15.80
C ALA A 198 -16.61 -23.65 -15.02
N PHE A 199 -17.42 -24.20 -14.11
CA PHE A 199 -16.97 -25.22 -13.15
C PHE A 199 -17.77 -26.54 -13.26
N GLY A 200 -19.07 -26.48 -13.53
CA GLY A 200 -19.94 -27.65 -13.64
C GLY A 200 -21.26 -27.50 -12.90
N GLY A 201 -22.07 -28.56 -12.89
CA GLY A 201 -23.39 -28.55 -12.24
C GLY A 201 -23.33 -28.77 -10.73
N MET A 202 -24.38 -28.29 -10.06
CA MET A 202 -24.69 -28.58 -8.66
C MET A 202 -25.13 -30.04 -8.44
N SER A 203 -25.40 -30.37 -7.19
CA SER A 203 -25.63 -31.73 -6.72
C SER A 203 -27.10 -32.16 -6.83
N ASP A 204 -28.01 -31.22 -6.56
CA ASP A 204 -29.48 -31.36 -6.52
C ASP A 204 -29.94 -32.59 -5.69
N VAL A 205 -29.47 -32.72 -4.44
CA VAL A 205 -29.75 -33.88 -3.58
C VAL A 205 -31.22 -34.02 -3.22
N ASP A 206 -31.95 -32.92 -3.10
CA ASP A 206 -33.39 -32.92 -2.85
C ASP A 206 -34.22 -32.91 -4.14
N GLY A 207 -33.60 -32.73 -5.32
CA GLY A 207 -34.26 -32.90 -6.61
C GLY A 207 -35.27 -31.80 -6.94
N ASN A 208 -35.14 -30.62 -6.32
CA ASN A 208 -36.00 -29.46 -6.59
C ASN A 208 -35.47 -28.60 -7.75
N GLY A 209 -34.24 -28.86 -8.23
CA GLY A 209 -33.59 -28.12 -9.29
C GLY A 209 -33.11 -26.72 -8.90
N LYS A 210 -33.08 -26.39 -7.59
CA LYS A 210 -32.78 -25.07 -7.04
C LYS A 210 -31.74 -25.13 -5.92
N VAL A 211 -31.03 -24.02 -5.71
CA VAL A 211 -30.18 -23.81 -4.53
C VAL A 211 -30.98 -23.05 -3.47
N ILE A 212 -30.95 -23.53 -2.23
CA ILE A 212 -31.61 -22.88 -1.10
C ILE A 212 -30.68 -21.86 -0.47
N PHE A 213 -31.14 -20.62 -0.33
CA PHE A 213 -30.45 -19.58 0.46
C PHE A 213 -31.20 -19.40 1.77
N LEU A 214 -30.53 -19.73 2.88
CA LEU A 214 -31.06 -19.49 4.22
C LEU A 214 -30.48 -18.18 4.77
N TYR A 215 -31.32 -17.14 4.76
CA TYR A 215 -31.01 -15.82 5.31
C TYR A 215 -31.23 -15.82 6.83
N THR A 216 -30.17 -15.58 7.60
CA THR A 216 -30.23 -15.64 9.07
C THR A 216 -29.12 -14.81 9.73
N GLU A 217 -29.49 -14.08 10.79
CA GLU A 217 -28.54 -13.31 11.63
C GLU A 217 -27.51 -14.19 12.35
N LEU A 218 -27.72 -15.52 12.36
CA LEU A 218 -26.75 -16.45 12.90
C LEU A 218 -25.42 -16.44 12.15
N VAL A 219 -25.43 -16.10 10.85
CA VAL A 219 -24.18 -15.95 10.10
C VAL A 219 -23.39 -14.75 10.63
N ASP A 220 -24.06 -13.61 10.81
CA ASP A 220 -23.44 -12.36 11.29
C ASP A 220 -22.84 -12.53 12.71
N GLN A 221 -23.49 -13.34 13.56
CA GLN A 221 -23.02 -13.66 14.92
C GLN A 221 -21.69 -14.44 14.96
N ILE A 222 -21.30 -15.11 13.86
CA ILE A 222 -19.99 -15.77 13.76
C ILE A 222 -18.86 -14.74 13.77
N GLY A 223 -19.09 -13.61 13.10
CA GLY A 223 -18.10 -12.58 12.82
C GLY A 223 -17.09 -12.98 11.73
N GLY A 224 -16.88 -12.09 10.75
CA GLY A 224 -15.88 -12.27 9.69
C GLY A 224 -16.26 -13.30 8.61
N VAL A 225 -17.55 -13.64 8.49
CA VAL A 225 -18.11 -14.50 7.45
C VAL A 225 -19.44 -13.90 7.01
N ALA A 226 -19.56 -13.55 5.72
CA ALA A 226 -20.78 -12.99 5.14
C ALA A 226 -21.78 -14.08 4.68
N GLY A 227 -21.28 -15.28 4.46
CA GLY A 227 -22.03 -16.43 3.99
C GLY A 227 -21.13 -17.64 3.86
N PHE A 228 -21.73 -18.83 3.80
CA PHE A 228 -21.00 -20.06 3.57
C PHE A 228 -21.84 -21.19 2.97
N PHE A 229 -21.22 -21.98 2.10
CA PHE A 229 -21.62 -23.36 1.82
C PHE A 229 -21.06 -24.33 2.86
N ARG A 230 -21.85 -25.35 3.25
CA ARG A 230 -21.40 -26.44 4.13
C ARG A 230 -21.82 -27.80 3.55
N ALA A 231 -20.84 -28.63 3.17
CA ALA A 231 -21.10 -29.93 2.55
C ALA A 231 -21.95 -30.89 3.40
N LYS A 232 -21.94 -30.74 4.73
CA LYS A 232 -22.81 -31.52 5.62
C LYS A 232 -24.30 -31.34 5.35
N SER A 233 -24.70 -30.20 4.79
CA SER A 233 -26.10 -29.94 4.46
C SER A 233 -26.62 -30.83 3.33
N LEU A 234 -25.74 -31.50 2.59
CA LEU A 234 -26.11 -32.45 1.55
C LEU A 234 -26.55 -33.83 2.10
N TYR A 235 -26.37 -34.09 3.40
CA TYR A 235 -26.46 -35.45 3.96
C TYR A 235 -27.32 -35.53 5.22
N SER A 236 -27.84 -36.73 5.47
CA SER A 236 -28.57 -37.05 6.70
C SER A 236 -27.63 -37.06 7.91
N THR A 237 -28.18 -36.92 9.12
CA THR A 237 -27.38 -37.06 10.36
C THR A 237 -26.77 -38.45 10.51
N PHE A 238 -27.43 -39.48 9.97
CA PHE A 238 -26.91 -40.85 9.94
C PHE A 238 -25.63 -40.96 9.09
N ASP A 239 -25.59 -40.25 7.96
CA ASP A 239 -24.44 -40.25 7.05
C ASP A 239 -23.32 -39.28 7.49
N GLY A 240 -23.54 -38.54 8.58
CA GLY A 240 -22.60 -37.56 9.12
C GLY A 240 -22.84 -36.11 8.69
N GLY A 241 -23.99 -35.84 8.05
CA GLY A 241 -24.48 -34.49 7.76
C GLY A 241 -25.23 -33.84 8.92
N ASP A 242 -25.86 -32.71 8.63
CA ASP A 242 -26.67 -31.94 9.59
C ASP A 242 -28.18 -32.26 9.49
N GLY A 243 -28.59 -33.07 8.51
CA GLY A 243 -29.97 -33.47 8.29
C GLY A 243 -30.80 -32.51 7.45
N ASN A 244 -30.21 -31.45 6.89
CA ASN A 244 -30.92 -30.58 5.95
C ASN A 244 -31.21 -31.27 4.62
N GLU A 245 -30.32 -32.15 4.17
CA GLU A 245 -30.44 -32.94 2.94
C GLU A 245 -30.78 -32.09 1.70
N ALA A 246 -30.11 -30.94 1.50
CA ALA A 246 -30.37 -29.98 0.41
C ALA A 246 -29.09 -29.27 -0.10
N ASP A 247 -29.11 -28.87 -1.38
CA ASP A 247 -28.13 -27.94 -1.96
C ASP A 247 -28.41 -26.54 -1.42
N MET A 248 -27.72 -26.14 -0.35
CA MET A 248 -28.02 -24.90 0.35
C MET A 248 -26.79 -24.10 0.81
N MET A 249 -26.99 -22.81 1.01
CA MET A 249 -26.02 -21.86 1.53
C MET A 249 -26.65 -21.02 2.66
N TYR A 250 -25.84 -20.69 3.66
CA TYR A 250 -26.21 -19.82 4.78
C TYR A 250 -25.73 -18.41 4.47
N ILE A 251 -26.63 -17.43 4.54
CA ILE A 251 -26.39 -16.06 4.10
C ILE A 251 -26.62 -15.09 5.26
N GLY A 252 -25.63 -14.23 5.51
CA GLY A 252 -25.69 -13.14 6.48
C GLY A 252 -26.46 -11.93 5.97
N LEU A 253 -26.67 -10.97 6.86
CA LEU A 253 -27.57 -9.83 6.67
C LEU A 253 -26.88 -8.48 6.99
N ASP A 254 -25.58 -8.49 7.25
CA ASP A 254 -24.79 -7.31 7.65
C ASP A 254 -24.01 -6.64 6.50
N HIS A 255 -24.31 -7.01 5.25
CA HIS A 255 -23.67 -6.47 4.04
C HIS A 255 -24.67 -5.77 3.10
N GLU A 256 -24.17 -4.80 2.34
CA GLU A 256 -24.94 -4.08 1.31
C GLU A 256 -25.25 -4.96 0.08
N ASP A 257 -26.32 -4.67 -0.65
CA ASP A 257 -26.81 -5.51 -1.77
C ASP A 257 -25.78 -5.72 -2.90
N SER A 258 -24.89 -4.76 -3.13
CA SER A 258 -23.88 -4.83 -4.18
C SER A 258 -22.86 -5.97 -3.95
N PHE A 259 -22.64 -6.34 -2.69
CA PHE A 259 -21.72 -7.42 -2.29
C PHE A 259 -22.26 -8.83 -2.59
N PHE A 260 -23.59 -9.00 -2.60
CA PHE A 260 -24.23 -10.33 -2.61
C PHE A 260 -23.93 -11.12 -3.86
N GLU A 261 -23.83 -10.48 -5.03
CA GLU A 261 -23.65 -11.23 -6.26
C GLU A 261 -22.32 -11.99 -6.27
N SER A 262 -21.25 -11.32 -5.85
CA SER A 262 -19.91 -11.92 -5.74
C SER A 262 -19.88 -12.96 -4.62
N LEU A 263 -20.49 -12.67 -3.46
CA LEU A 263 -20.61 -13.64 -2.35
C LEU A 263 -21.30 -14.93 -2.78
N LEU A 264 -22.46 -14.82 -3.45
CA LEU A 264 -23.25 -15.98 -3.87
C LEU A 264 -22.51 -16.78 -4.94
N ALA A 265 -21.80 -16.12 -5.87
CA ALA A 265 -20.95 -16.79 -6.84
C ALA A 265 -19.81 -17.59 -6.16
N HIS A 266 -19.15 -16.99 -5.15
CA HIS A 266 -18.09 -17.64 -4.37
C HIS A 266 -18.58 -18.90 -3.66
N GLU A 267 -19.64 -18.76 -2.86
CA GLU A 267 -20.15 -19.87 -2.06
C GLU A 267 -20.80 -20.96 -2.94
N PHE A 268 -21.44 -20.57 -4.05
CA PHE A 268 -21.97 -21.53 -5.01
C PHE A 268 -20.85 -22.30 -5.72
N GLN A 269 -19.71 -21.66 -5.99
CA GLN A 269 -18.56 -22.35 -6.53
C GLN A 269 -18.08 -23.46 -5.59
N HIS A 270 -18.03 -23.26 -4.27
CA HIS A 270 -17.66 -24.34 -3.34
C HIS A 270 -18.61 -25.53 -3.42
N LEU A 271 -19.92 -25.28 -3.51
CA LEU A 271 -20.93 -26.32 -3.68
C LEU A 271 -20.69 -27.13 -4.96
N VAL A 272 -20.52 -26.43 -6.09
CA VAL A 272 -20.21 -27.06 -7.38
C VAL A 272 -18.91 -27.85 -7.30
N ASN A 273 -17.87 -27.28 -6.69
CA ASN A 273 -16.56 -27.91 -6.56
C ASN A 273 -16.65 -29.24 -5.81
N TYR A 274 -17.30 -29.22 -4.63
CA TYR A 274 -17.53 -30.41 -3.85
C TYR A 274 -18.32 -31.48 -4.61
N ASN A 275 -19.38 -31.09 -5.32
CA ASN A 275 -20.17 -32.02 -6.12
C ASN A 275 -19.34 -32.67 -7.25
N GLN A 276 -18.57 -31.88 -7.99
CA GLN A 276 -17.81 -32.35 -9.16
C GLN A 276 -16.66 -33.28 -8.78
N HIS A 277 -15.89 -32.95 -7.73
CA HIS A 277 -14.81 -33.81 -7.24
C HIS A 277 -15.35 -35.04 -6.50
N VAL A 278 -16.19 -34.80 -5.51
CA VAL A 278 -16.51 -35.81 -4.50
C VAL A 278 -17.66 -36.68 -4.99
N ARG A 279 -18.84 -36.11 -5.24
CA ARG A 279 -20.05 -36.89 -5.53
C ARG A 279 -20.05 -37.53 -6.92
N LEU A 280 -19.64 -36.79 -7.95
CA LEU A 280 -19.70 -37.27 -9.33
C LEU A 280 -18.49 -38.13 -9.73
N ARG A 281 -17.34 -37.91 -9.11
CA ARG A 281 -16.07 -38.52 -9.52
C ARG A 281 -15.39 -39.36 -8.44
N ASN A 282 -15.95 -39.42 -7.23
CA ASN A 282 -15.40 -40.20 -6.11
C ASN A 282 -13.94 -39.81 -5.78
N GLY A 283 -13.59 -38.56 -6.04
CA GLY A 283 -12.30 -37.95 -5.72
C GLY A 283 -12.21 -37.46 -4.28
N PRO A 284 -11.02 -37.05 -3.82
CA PRO A 284 -10.90 -36.24 -2.61
C PRO A 284 -11.50 -34.84 -2.85
N SER A 285 -11.81 -34.10 -1.78
CA SER A 285 -12.08 -32.67 -1.92
C SER A 285 -10.79 -31.94 -2.34
N GLU A 286 -10.94 -30.85 -3.08
CA GLU A 286 -9.79 -30.00 -3.45
C GLU A 286 -9.14 -29.39 -2.19
N ILE A 287 -7.83 -29.17 -2.23
CA ILE A 287 -7.08 -28.52 -1.14
C ILE A 287 -7.53 -27.07 -0.98
N SER A 288 -7.48 -26.56 0.25
CA SER A 288 -8.05 -25.24 0.58
C SER A 288 -7.60 -24.11 -0.36
N PRO A 289 -6.30 -23.92 -0.68
CA PRO A 289 -5.88 -22.80 -1.54
C PRO A 289 -6.48 -22.88 -2.94
N ILE A 290 -6.46 -24.06 -3.57
CA ILE A 290 -6.98 -24.21 -4.94
C ILE A 290 -8.50 -24.09 -4.93
N ASN A 291 -9.19 -24.62 -3.91
CA ASN A 291 -10.63 -24.47 -3.77
C ASN A 291 -11.02 -22.98 -3.68
N GLU A 292 -10.38 -22.21 -2.79
CA GLU A 292 -10.61 -20.77 -2.64
C GLU A 292 -10.20 -19.97 -3.88
N ALA A 293 -9.11 -20.37 -4.56
CA ALA A 293 -8.71 -19.74 -5.82
C ALA A 293 -9.82 -19.85 -6.86
N LEU A 294 -10.42 -21.02 -7.01
CA LEU A 294 -11.54 -21.23 -7.94
C LEU A 294 -12.78 -20.43 -7.53
N SER A 295 -13.04 -20.23 -6.24
CA SER A 295 -14.12 -19.37 -5.75
C SER A 295 -13.87 -17.90 -6.02
N HIS A 296 -12.62 -17.44 -5.93
CA HIS A 296 -12.26 -16.09 -6.35
C HIS A 296 -12.30 -15.92 -7.88
N ILE A 297 -11.99 -16.96 -8.67
CA ILE A 297 -12.29 -16.97 -10.11
C ILE A 297 -13.81 -16.92 -10.38
N ALA A 298 -14.67 -17.44 -9.49
CA ALA A 298 -16.11 -17.30 -9.64
C ALA A 298 -16.57 -15.84 -9.44
N GLU A 299 -16.07 -15.15 -8.41
CA GLU A 299 -16.29 -13.71 -8.22
C GLU A 299 -15.84 -12.91 -9.45
N ASP A 300 -14.68 -13.29 -9.99
CA ASP A 300 -14.09 -12.64 -11.16
C ASP A 300 -14.99 -12.65 -12.38
N LEU A 301 -15.56 -13.82 -12.66
CA LEU A 301 -16.36 -14.09 -13.85
C LEU A 301 -17.72 -13.40 -13.79
N VAL A 302 -18.24 -13.14 -12.59
CA VAL A 302 -19.56 -12.55 -12.39
C VAL A 302 -19.50 -11.03 -12.20
N GLY A 303 -18.55 -10.51 -11.42
CA GLY A 303 -18.56 -9.11 -10.98
C GLY A 303 -17.34 -8.29 -11.37
N GLN A 304 -16.43 -8.82 -12.20
CA GLN A 304 -15.16 -8.14 -12.56
C GLN A 304 -14.35 -7.62 -11.35
N HIS A 305 -14.50 -8.27 -10.19
CA HIS A 305 -13.61 -8.16 -9.03
C HIS A 305 -13.75 -6.86 -8.21
N VAL A 306 -14.72 -6.00 -8.55
CA VAL A 306 -14.84 -4.66 -7.95
C VAL A 306 -15.11 -4.73 -6.44
N GLU A 307 -15.90 -5.73 -5.99
CA GLU A 307 -16.35 -5.81 -4.58
C GLU A 307 -15.99 -7.13 -3.86
N GLY A 308 -15.51 -8.17 -4.57
CA GLY A 308 -15.24 -9.51 -4.01
C GLY A 308 -13.97 -9.64 -3.13
N GLY A 309 -13.17 -8.58 -3.02
CA GLY A 309 -11.97 -8.57 -2.17
C GLY A 309 -10.68 -9.10 -2.82
N ASN A 310 -10.74 -9.54 -4.08
CA ASN A 310 -9.54 -9.93 -4.86
C ASN A 310 -8.44 -8.86 -4.92
N PRO A 311 -8.74 -7.56 -5.15
CA PRO A 311 -7.72 -6.50 -5.05
C PRO A 311 -6.98 -6.52 -3.71
N GLY A 312 -7.73 -6.63 -2.60
CA GLY A 312 -7.17 -6.72 -1.25
C GLY A 312 -6.31 -7.96 -1.04
N ASN A 313 -6.77 -9.13 -1.47
CA ASN A 313 -6.02 -10.39 -1.38
C ASN A 313 -4.69 -10.31 -2.14
N VAL A 314 -4.71 -9.81 -3.39
CA VAL A 314 -3.51 -9.66 -4.22
C VAL A 314 -2.54 -8.64 -3.62
N LYS A 315 -3.05 -7.54 -3.07
CA LYS A 315 -2.24 -6.55 -2.33
C LYS A 315 -1.53 -7.19 -1.13
N THR A 316 -2.26 -7.89 -0.27
CA THR A 316 -1.69 -8.57 0.90
C THR A 316 -0.61 -9.57 0.49
N TYR A 317 -0.86 -10.37 -0.55
CA TYR A 317 0.14 -11.28 -1.10
C TYR A 317 1.39 -10.56 -1.60
N ALA A 318 1.25 -9.53 -2.44
CA ALA A 318 2.36 -8.82 -3.06
C ALA A 318 3.25 -8.08 -2.05
N GLU A 319 2.71 -7.72 -0.88
CA GLU A 319 3.47 -7.06 0.21
C GLU A 319 4.43 -8.00 0.94
N ALA A 320 4.14 -9.30 1.02
CA ALA A 320 4.95 -10.28 1.75
C ALA A 320 4.81 -11.72 1.18
N PRO A 321 5.18 -11.96 -0.09
CA PRO A 321 4.95 -13.24 -0.77
C PRO A 321 5.64 -14.43 -0.09
N GLY A 322 6.72 -14.20 0.66
CA GLY A 322 7.45 -15.23 1.40
C GLY A 322 6.65 -15.87 2.57
N LEU A 323 5.55 -15.24 2.99
CA LEU A 323 4.68 -15.71 4.09
C LEU A 323 3.53 -16.60 3.61
N TYR A 324 3.21 -16.59 2.31
CA TYR A 324 1.97 -17.13 1.77
C TYR A 324 2.25 -18.29 0.83
N SER A 325 1.95 -19.50 1.29
CA SER A 325 2.13 -20.74 0.53
C SER A 325 0.91 -21.04 -0.34
N ILE A 326 1.15 -21.48 -1.59
CA ILE A 326 0.08 -22.05 -2.45
C ILE A 326 -0.40 -23.43 -1.98
N LEU A 327 0.30 -24.06 -1.03
CA LEU A 327 -0.08 -25.35 -0.43
C LEU A 327 -0.64 -25.19 1.00
N ALA A 328 -0.94 -23.96 1.42
CA ALA A 328 -1.40 -23.68 2.78
C ALA A 328 -2.78 -24.30 3.09
N GLU A 329 -2.86 -25.28 4.00
CA GLU A 329 -4.13 -25.87 4.45
C GLU A 329 -5.12 -24.83 5.00
N LYS A 330 -4.64 -23.69 5.54
CA LYS A 330 -5.46 -22.61 6.10
C LYS A 330 -5.60 -21.43 5.14
N ALA A 331 -6.22 -21.67 3.98
CA ALA A 331 -6.39 -20.70 2.90
C ALA A 331 -7.36 -19.53 3.13
N HIS A 332 -7.59 -19.12 4.38
CA HIS A 332 -8.46 -17.99 4.71
C HIS A 332 -7.69 -16.73 5.06
N ASP A 333 -6.36 -16.83 5.14
CA ASP A 333 -5.50 -15.66 5.15
C ASP A 333 -5.56 -14.97 3.78
N SER A 334 -5.82 -13.65 3.76
CA SER A 334 -5.95 -12.86 2.52
C SER A 334 -4.72 -12.99 1.61
N GLY A 335 -3.51 -13.13 2.16
CA GLY A 335 -2.32 -13.36 1.36
C GLY A 335 -2.23 -14.77 0.78
N VAL A 336 -2.74 -15.79 1.49
CA VAL A 336 -2.89 -17.15 0.92
C VAL A 336 -3.91 -17.14 -0.22
N ARG A 337 -5.04 -16.45 -0.03
CA ARG A 337 -6.04 -16.27 -1.10
C ARG A 337 -5.45 -15.52 -2.29
N GLY A 338 -4.64 -14.49 -2.03
CA GLY A 338 -3.94 -13.73 -3.06
C GLY A 338 -2.98 -14.58 -3.89
N THR A 339 -2.11 -15.38 -3.25
CA THR A 339 -1.21 -16.29 -3.98
C THR A 339 -2.02 -17.34 -4.76
N ALA A 340 -3.08 -17.90 -4.17
CA ALA A 340 -3.88 -18.94 -4.81
C ALA A 340 -4.66 -18.42 -6.03
N TYR A 341 -5.28 -17.27 -5.88
CA TYR A 341 -5.97 -16.57 -6.94
C TYR A 341 -5.04 -16.23 -8.12
N THR A 342 -3.91 -15.58 -7.85
CA THR A 342 -2.95 -15.20 -8.89
C THR A 342 -2.29 -16.41 -9.55
N PHE A 343 -2.08 -17.50 -8.81
CA PHE A 343 -1.64 -18.78 -9.37
C PHE A 343 -2.67 -19.37 -10.34
N ALA A 344 -3.94 -19.45 -9.95
CA ALA A 344 -5.01 -19.95 -10.82
C ALA A 344 -5.16 -19.08 -12.09
N ARG A 345 -5.06 -17.75 -11.94
CA ARG A 345 -5.02 -16.81 -13.08
C ARG A 345 -3.84 -17.08 -14.00
N SER A 346 -2.63 -17.27 -13.46
CA SER A 346 -1.47 -17.65 -14.25
C SER A 346 -1.66 -18.98 -14.98
N MET A 347 -2.38 -19.93 -14.39
CA MET A 347 -2.69 -21.20 -15.07
C MET A 347 -3.64 -20.97 -16.24
N MET A 348 -4.69 -20.16 -16.08
CA MET A 348 -5.61 -19.83 -17.18
C MET A 348 -4.87 -19.21 -18.36
N GLU A 349 -4.00 -18.23 -18.11
CA GLU A 349 -3.21 -17.58 -19.15
C GLU A 349 -2.24 -18.53 -19.87
N SER A 350 -1.74 -19.55 -19.17
CA SER A 350 -0.75 -20.46 -19.71
C SER A 350 -1.33 -21.74 -20.32
N PHE A 351 -2.53 -22.15 -19.90
CA PHE A 351 -3.11 -23.45 -20.23
C PHE A 351 -4.55 -23.38 -20.74
N GLY A 352 -5.15 -22.19 -20.85
CA GLY A 352 -6.47 -21.94 -21.42
C GLY A 352 -7.54 -21.54 -20.42
N ASP A 353 -8.57 -20.84 -20.90
CA ASP A 353 -9.68 -20.32 -20.07
C ASP A 353 -10.55 -21.43 -19.45
N ASP A 354 -10.44 -22.67 -19.92
CA ASP A 354 -11.16 -23.84 -19.41
C ASP A 354 -10.46 -24.51 -18.20
N VAL A 355 -9.31 -23.99 -17.75
CA VAL A 355 -8.60 -24.46 -16.55
C VAL A 355 -9.51 -24.59 -15.32
N PRO A 356 -10.39 -23.64 -14.97
CA PRO A 356 -11.27 -23.78 -13.82
C PRO A 356 -12.17 -25.02 -13.92
N ARG A 357 -12.69 -25.31 -15.12
CA ARG A 357 -13.47 -26.52 -15.39
C ARG A 357 -12.64 -27.77 -15.18
N ARG A 358 -11.43 -27.81 -15.73
CA ARG A 358 -10.55 -28.99 -15.66
C ARG A 358 -10.02 -29.26 -14.25
N LEU A 359 -9.74 -28.20 -13.49
CA LEU A 359 -9.38 -28.32 -12.07
C LEU A 359 -10.56 -28.82 -11.23
N THR A 360 -11.80 -28.44 -11.54
CA THR A 360 -12.99 -28.89 -10.80
C THR A 360 -13.50 -30.28 -11.23
N GLN A 361 -13.37 -30.64 -12.50
CA GLN A 361 -13.99 -31.83 -13.09
C GLN A 361 -13.06 -33.05 -13.14
N THR A 362 -12.48 -33.38 -12.00
CA THR A 362 -11.47 -34.44 -11.84
C THR A 362 -11.65 -35.21 -10.54
N ASP A 363 -11.06 -36.41 -10.44
CA ASP A 363 -10.95 -37.19 -9.20
C ASP A 363 -9.60 -36.95 -8.47
N LEU A 364 -8.82 -35.96 -8.93
CA LEU A 364 -7.55 -35.54 -8.36
C LEU A 364 -7.70 -34.26 -7.50
N SER A 365 -6.72 -33.98 -6.65
CA SER A 365 -6.62 -32.73 -5.88
C SER A 365 -5.16 -32.28 -5.74
N GLY A 366 -4.96 -31.02 -5.37
CA GLY A 366 -3.66 -30.43 -5.04
C GLY A 366 -2.69 -30.50 -6.20
N ILE A 367 -1.44 -30.82 -5.87
CA ILE A 367 -0.33 -30.96 -6.84
C ILE A 367 -0.71 -31.89 -8.00
N ALA A 368 -1.26 -33.07 -7.70
CA ALA A 368 -1.61 -34.05 -8.74
C ALA A 368 -2.66 -33.51 -9.72
N ASN A 369 -3.61 -32.71 -9.23
CA ASN A 369 -4.61 -32.07 -10.08
C ASN A 369 -3.98 -31.03 -11.01
N VAL A 370 -3.13 -30.15 -10.46
CA VAL A 370 -2.41 -29.14 -11.24
C VAL A 370 -1.52 -29.78 -12.31
N GLU A 371 -0.79 -30.84 -11.97
CA GLU A 371 0.07 -31.57 -12.92
C GLU A 371 -0.76 -32.22 -14.04
N ASN A 372 -1.91 -32.81 -13.70
CA ASN A 372 -2.83 -33.39 -14.67
C ASN A 372 -3.42 -32.34 -15.63
N VAL A 373 -3.86 -31.19 -15.12
CA VAL A 373 -4.44 -30.10 -15.93
C VAL A 373 -3.39 -29.44 -16.82
N SER A 374 -2.17 -29.25 -16.32
CA SER A 374 -1.11 -28.57 -17.06
C SER A 374 -0.30 -29.48 -17.99
N ALA A 375 -0.35 -30.79 -17.77
CA ALA A 375 0.58 -31.77 -18.35
C ALA A 375 2.06 -31.40 -18.11
N LYS A 376 2.35 -30.81 -16.95
CA LYS A 376 3.67 -30.35 -16.50
C LYS A 376 3.90 -30.74 -15.05
N THR A 377 5.14 -30.70 -14.58
CA THR A 377 5.37 -30.85 -13.13
C THR A 377 4.89 -29.60 -12.40
N PHE A 378 4.53 -29.75 -11.13
CA PHE A 378 4.06 -28.63 -10.33
C PHE A 378 5.10 -27.50 -10.25
N GLU A 379 6.38 -27.83 -10.19
CA GLU A 379 7.44 -26.82 -10.16
C GLU A 379 7.55 -26.08 -11.49
N GLU A 380 7.36 -26.72 -12.64
CA GLU A 380 7.34 -26.02 -13.93
C GLU A 380 6.18 -25.02 -14.00
N VAL A 381 5.01 -25.41 -13.49
CA VAL A 381 3.82 -24.52 -13.40
C VAL A 381 4.09 -23.37 -12.43
N TYR A 382 4.63 -23.67 -11.25
CA TYR A 382 4.88 -22.70 -10.20
C TYR A 382 5.97 -21.70 -10.62
N GLU A 383 7.04 -22.14 -11.28
CA GLU A 383 8.08 -21.25 -11.78
C GLU A 383 7.61 -20.35 -12.92
N MET A 384 6.71 -20.87 -13.78
CA MET A 384 6.05 -20.05 -14.78
C MET A 384 5.17 -18.98 -14.12
N TYR A 385 4.44 -19.33 -13.05
CA TYR A 385 3.68 -18.38 -12.24
C TYR A 385 4.59 -17.32 -11.60
N LEU A 386 5.67 -17.70 -10.92
CA LEU A 386 6.60 -16.75 -10.31
C LEU A 386 7.24 -15.81 -11.34
N SER A 387 7.63 -16.37 -12.50
CA SER A 387 8.13 -15.59 -13.63
C SER A 387 7.07 -14.62 -14.15
N ARG A 388 5.82 -15.05 -14.26
CA ARG A 388 4.68 -14.21 -14.66
C ARG A 388 4.42 -13.08 -13.67
N MET A 389 4.45 -13.39 -12.37
CA MET A 389 4.27 -12.40 -11.32
C MET A 389 5.35 -11.33 -11.31
N PHE A 390 6.56 -11.61 -11.81
CA PHE A 390 7.58 -10.58 -12.03
C PHE A 390 7.41 -9.89 -13.41
N LEU A 391 7.39 -10.66 -14.50
CA LEU A 391 7.53 -10.15 -15.87
C LEU A 391 6.26 -9.53 -16.48
N ALA A 392 5.06 -9.85 -15.96
CA ALA A 392 3.84 -9.26 -16.50
C ALA A 392 3.89 -7.74 -16.47
N GLY A 393 3.51 -7.09 -17.57
CA GLY A 393 3.48 -5.63 -17.74
C GLY A 393 4.86 -4.96 -17.68
N SER A 394 5.95 -5.74 -17.82
CA SER A 394 7.33 -5.23 -17.79
C SER A 394 7.85 -4.76 -19.15
N GLY A 395 7.24 -5.25 -20.24
CA GLY A 395 7.79 -5.09 -21.60
C GLY A 395 9.07 -5.88 -21.87
N LEU A 396 9.61 -6.62 -20.89
CA LEU A 396 10.83 -7.43 -21.06
C LEU A 396 10.56 -8.76 -21.75
N ASN A 397 9.39 -9.37 -21.50
CA ASN A 397 9.02 -10.64 -22.10
C ASN A 397 7.49 -10.84 -22.08
N SER A 398 6.84 -10.54 -23.21
CA SER A 398 5.38 -10.57 -23.34
C SER A 398 4.75 -11.96 -23.24
N ARG A 399 5.54 -13.04 -23.30
CA ARG A 399 5.06 -14.41 -23.01
C ARG A 399 4.43 -14.52 -21.63
N TYR A 400 4.85 -13.66 -20.71
CA TYR A 400 4.44 -13.64 -19.32
C TYR A 400 3.44 -12.51 -19.02
N ASP A 401 2.88 -11.85 -20.02
CA ASP A 401 1.81 -10.88 -19.79
C ASP A 401 0.48 -11.57 -19.52
N TYR A 402 -0.31 -11.00 -18.62
CA TYR A 402 -1.72 -11.38 -18.46
C TYR A 402 -2.53 -10.67 -19.53
N ALA A 403 -3.37 -11.41 -20.27
CA ALA A 403 -4.43 -10.81 -21.06
C ALA A 403 -5.50 -10.19 -20.16
N TYR A 404 -5.63 -10.67 -18.93
CA TYR A 404 -6.62 -10.19 -17.98
C TYR A 404 -6.27 -8.77 -17.44
N PRO A 405 -7.12 -7.73 -17.69
CA PRO A 405 -6.78 -6.33 -17.43
C PRO A 405 -6.47 -5.94 -15.99
N PHE A 406 -6.84 -6.78 -15.02
CA PHE A 406 -6.53 -6.55 -13.61
C PHE A 406 -5.02 -6.62 -13.31
N PHE A 407 -4.24 -7.35 -14.10
CA PHE A 407 -2.80 -7.48 -13.90
C PHE A 407 -1.97 -6.59 -14.81
N VAL A 408 -2.43 -6.38 -16.04
CA VAL A 408 -1.76 -5.55 -17.06
C VAL A 408 -2.80 -4.60 -17.66
N ASP A 409 -2.50 -3.31 -17.64
CA ASP A 409 -3.38 -2.29 -18.19
C ASP A 409 -3.36 -2.38 -19.73
N PRO A 410 -4.52 -2.55 -20.39
CA PRO A 410 -4.57 -2.79 -21.83
C PRO A 410 -4.19 -1.56 -22.67
N THR A 411 -4.18 -0.36 -22.07
CA THR A 411 -3.88 0.90 -22.77
C THR A 411 -2.38 1.19 -22.78
N THR A 412 -1.76 1.06 -21.61
CA THR A 412 -0.35 1.39 -21.37
C THR A 412 0.57 0.18 -21.51
N GLY A 413 0.03 -1.04 -21.41
CA GLY A 413 0.80 -2.28 -21.30
C GLY A 413 1.58 -2.40 -19.98
N GLY A 414 1.38 -1.46 -19.04
CA GLY A 414 2.02 -1.44 -17.73
C GLY A 414 1.33 -2.38 -16.75
N ARG A 415 1.96 -2.61 -15.59
CA ARG A 415 1.34 -3.39 -14.52
C ARG A 415 0.21 -2.62 -13.85
N SER A 416 -0.92 -3.28 -13.69
CA SER A 416 -2.06 -2.82 -12.88
C SER A 416 -1.94 -3.21 -11.40
N ILE A 417 -0.96 -4.06 -11.05
CA ILE A 417 -0.66 -4.47 -9.67
C ILE A 417 0.82 -4.25 -9.32
N PRO A 418 1.16 -4.01 -8.04
CA PRO A 418 2.54 -4.00 -7.59
C PRO A 418 3.29 -5.28 -7.96
N VAL A 419 4.60 -5.16 -8.17
CA VAL A 419 5.49 -6.32 -8.26
C VAL A 419 5.63 -6.91 -6.86
N PRO A 420 5.49 -8.23 -6.68
CA PRO A 420 5.72 -8.84 -5.38
C PRO A 420 7.12 -8.52 -4.88
N ASP A 421 7.20 -7.94 -3.69
CA ASP A 421 8.40 -7.78 -2.90
C ASP A 421 9.70 -7.44 -3.67
N HIS A 422 9.84 -6.16 -4.04
CA HIS A 422 11.01 -5.69 -4.80
C HIS A 422 12.05 -5.02 -3.89
N HIS A 423 12.95 -5.82 -3.32
CA HIS A 423 14.15 -5.35 -2.64
C HIS A 423 15.34 -5.29 -3.60
N ALA A 424 15.94 -4.10 -3.77
CA ALA A 424 17.12 -3.91 -4.60
C ALA A 424 18.37 -3.71 -3.73
N LEU A 425 19.30 -4.65 -3.78
CA LEU A 425 20.46 -4.69 -2.89
C LEU A 425 21.72 -5.03 -3.69
N SER A 426 22.85 -4.44 -3.31
CA SER A 426 24.15 -4.85 -3.85
C SER A 426 24.71 -5.98 -2.99
N PRO A 427 24.81 -7.22 -3.52
CA PRO A 427 25.31 -8.34 -2.75
C PRO A 427 26.79 -8.24 -2.44
N ASP A 428 27.53 -7.31 -3.06
CA ASP A 428 28.91 -6.95 -2.72
C ASP A 428 29.01 -6.08 -1.46
N ALA A 429 27.95 -5.33 -1.14
CA ALA A 429 27.89 -4.43 0.00
C ALA A 429 27.24 -5.07 1.24
N VAL A 430 26.20 -5.90 1.04
CA VAL A 430 25.39 -6.47 2.13
C VAL A 430 25.18 -7.98 1.95
N THR A 431 25.02 -8.67 3.08
CA THR A 431 24.49 -10.04 3.09
C THR A 431 22.98 -9.98 3.32
N VAL A 432 22.21 -10.63 2.46
CA VAL A 432 20.76 -10.69 2.56
C VAL A 432 20.37 -11.98 3.25
N THR A 433 19.57 -11.92 4.30
CA THR A 433 18.98 -13.10 4.95
C THR A 433 17.47 -13.03 4.91
N GLY A 434 16.80 -14.17 4.87
CA GLY A 434 15.34 -14.22 4.89
C GLY A 434 14.84 -15.62 5.19
N SER A 435 13.53 -15.77 5.23
CA SER A 435 12.89 -17.07 5.36
C SER A 435 11.62 -17.14 4.52
N THR A 436 11.25 -18.35 4.07
CA THR A 436 10.02 -18.60 3.32
C THR A 436 9.28 -19.80 3.88
N LYS A 437 7.97 -19.86 3.73
CA LYS A 437 7.24 -21.13 3.88
C LYS A 437 7.45 -22.04 2.67
N ALA A 438 7.13 -23.33 2.81
CA ALA A 438 7.06 -24.25 1.68
C ALA A 438 6.17 -23.67 0.57
N TYR A 439 6.64 -23.63 -0.68
CA TYR A 439 5.95 -23.02 -1.81
C TYR A 439 5.44 -21.58 -1.56
N ALA A 440 6.16 -20.83 -0.74
CA ALA A 440 6.17 -19.37 -0.75
C ALA A 440 7.49 -18.89 -1.39
N ALA A 441 7.53 -17.66 -1.89
CA ALA A 441 8.67 -17.16 -2.65
C ALA A 441 9.21 -15.84 -2.08
N ALA A 442 10.53 -15.69 -2.11
CA ALA A 442 11.23 -14.45 -1.81
C ALA A 442 11.92 -13.93 -3.08
N SER A 443 11.83 -12.62 -3.32
CA SER A 443 12.37 -11.96 -4.51
C SER A 443 13.40 -10.90 -4.13
N ILE A 444 14.54 -10.92 -4.81
CA ILE A 444 15.66 -9.99 -4.58
C ILE A 444 16.21 -9.53 -5.92
N ARG A 445 16.26 -8.22 -6.14
CA ARG A 445 17.04 -7.62 -7.22
C ARG A 445 18.48 -7.44 -6.75
N LEU A 446 19.38 -8.19 -7.37
CA LEU A 446 20.82 -8.07 -7.19
C LEU A 446 21.36 -6.99 -8.13
N MET A 447 22.14 -6.06 -7.57
CA MET A 447 22.74 -4.94 -8.31
C MET A 447 24.26 -4.89 -8.10
N GLY A 448 25.01 -4.43 -9.11
CA GLY A 448 26.46 -4.26 -9.01
C GLY A 448 27.00 -3.37 -10.13
N THR A 449 28.31 -3.33 -10.28
CA THR A 449 28.98 -2.57 -11.35
C THR A 449 29.98 -3.40 -12.15
N GLU A 450 30.34 -4.58 -11.65
CA GLU A 450 31.39 -5.44 -12.20
C GLU A 450 30.94 -6.90 -12.19
N VAL A 451 31.79 -7.82 -12.62
CA VAL A 451 31.53 -9.25 -12.48
C VAL A 451 31.72 -9.64 -11.01
N SER A 452 30.70 -10.23 -10.38
CA SER A 452 30.76 -10.71 -9.00
C SER A 452 30.28 -12.15 -8.85
N THR A 453 30.81 -12.84 -7.85
CA THR A 453 30.41 -14.22 -7.49
C THR A 453 29.57 -14.20 -6.23
N ILE A 454 28.30 -14.58 -6.38
CA ILE A 454 27.28 -14.58 -5.34
C ILE A 454 27.13 -15.99 -4.80
N SER A 455 27.19 -16.14 -3.49
CA SER A 455 26.85 -17.38 -2.78
C SER A 455 25.39 -17.34 -2.32
N ILE A 456 24.71 -18.46 -2.50
CA ILE A 456 23.37 -18.73 -1.97
C ILE A 456 23.51 -19.92 -1.02
N ASP A 457 23.07 -19.75 0.21
CA ASP A 457 23.00 -20.80 1.22
C ASP A 457 21.57 -20.85 1.78
N THR A 458 21.01 -22.03 1.92
CA THR A 458 19.62 -22.26 2.27
C THR A 458 19.51 -23.43 3.24
N ASP A 459 18.46 -23.45 4.05
CA ASP A 459 18.12 -24.63 4.82
C ASP A 459 17.94 -25.81 3.86
N ALA A 460 18.87 -26.78 3.92
CA ALA A 460 18.86 -27.96 3.07
C ALA A 460 17.57 -28.78 3.22
N SER A 461 16.89 -28.71 4.37
CA SER A 461 15.59 -29.35 4.57
C SER A 461 14.47 -28.69 3.78
N GLY A 462 14.64 -27.43 3.37
CA GLY A 462 13.69 -26.63 2.58
C GLY A 462 13.66 -26.94 1.08
N GLN A 463 14.61 -27.74 0.56
CA GLN A 463 14.68 -28.12 -0.87
C GLN A 463 14.49 -26.92 -1.82
N PHE A 464 15.28 -25.87 -1.62
CA PHE A 464 15.13 -24.63 -2.38
C PHE A 464 15.41 -24.83 -3.87
N ARG A 465 14.65 -24.09 -4.68
CA ARG A 465 14.92 -23.83 -6.10
C ARG A 465 15.00 -22.33 -6.32
N GLY A 466 15.74 -21.92 -7.34
CA GLY A 466 15.90 -20.52 -7.70
C GLY A 466 15.55 -20.24 -9.15
N LEU A 467 15.05 -19.04 -9.42
CA LEU A 467 14.91 -18.46 -10.75
C LEU A 467 15.75 -17.19 -10.82
N LEU A 468 16.50 -17.04 -11.90
CA LEU A 468 17.29 -15.86 -12.19
C LEU A 468 16.78 -15.21 -13.48
N ILE A 469 16.43 -13.94 -13.42
CA ILE A 469 15.91 -13.16 -14.55
C ILE A 469 16.82 -11.94 -14.75
N PRO A 470 17.61 -11.88 -15.84
CA PRO A 470 18.40 -10.69 -16.15
C PRO A 470 17.48 -9.53 -16.55
N ILE A 471 17.79 -8.34 -16.06
CA ILE A 471 17.06 -7.11 -16.35
C ILE A 471 18.06 -5.97 -16.63
N PRO A 472 17.73 -4.97 -17.46
CA PRO A 472 18.59 -3.81 -17.64
C PRO A 472 18.86 -3.09 -16.30
N THR A 473 20.06 -2.55 -16.08
CA THR A 473 20.41 -1.82 -14.83
C THR A 473 19.47 -0.64 -14.56
N LEU A 474 19.01 0.02 -15.63
CA LEU A 474 18.04 1.12 -15.57
C LEU A 474 16.57 0.65 -15.60
N PHE A 475 16.30 -0.65 -15.72
CA PHE A 475 14.95 -1.17 -15.80
C PHE A 475 14.16 -0.88 -14.53
N ARG A 476 12.94 -0.39 -14.72
CA ARG A 476 11.94 -0.16 -13.68
C ARG A 476 10.62 -0.69 -14.21
N HIS A 477 9.82 -1.28 -13.34
CA HIS A 477 8.45 -1.62 -13.71
C HIS A 477 7.65 -0.34 -13.89
N ASN A 478 6.90 -0.27 -14.98
CA ASN A 478 5.87 0.73 -15.15
C ASN A 478 4.62 0.25 -14.42
N ALA A 479 4.34 0.83 -13.25
CA ALA A 479 3.11 0.59 -12.52
C ALA A 479 2.11 1.70 -12.85
N ALA A 480 0.97 1.30 -13.41
CA ALA A 480 -0.20 2.12 -13.65
C ALA A 480 -1.35 1.48 -12.88
N LEU A 481 -1.46 1.82 -11.59
CA LEU A 481 -2.51 1.25 -10.74
C LEU A 481 -3.87 1.74 -11.24
N LYS A 482 -4.83 0.82 -11.36
CA LYS A 482 -6.22 1.16 -11.69
C LYS A 482 -6.80 2.15 -10.70
N THR A 483 -7.82 2.88 -11.17
CA THR A 483 -8.54 3.89 -10.40
C THR A 483 -9.11 3.36 -9.09
N ASP A 484 -9.55 2.11 -9.05
CA ASP A 484 -10.19 1.43 -7.93
C ASP A 484 -9.26 0.45 -7.18
N TYR A 485 -7.94 0.52 -7.41
CA TYR A 485 -6.99 -0.43 -6.83
C TYR A 485 -7.02 -0.45 -5.29
N PHE A 486 -7.24 0.70 -4.67
CA PHE A 486 -7.29 0.82 -3.21
C PHE A 486 -8.74 0.80 -2.73
N THR A 487 -9.16 -0.27 -2.06
CA THR A 487 -10.53 -0.41 -1.54
C THR A 487 -10.96 0.80 -0.73
N GLY A 488 -12.00 1.52 -1.18
CA GLY A 488 -12.53 2.72 -0.53
C GLY A 488 -12.00 4.06 -1.06
N ILE A 489 -11.04 4.05 -1.98
CA ILE A 489 -10.59 5.22 -2.75
C ILE A 489 -10.72 4.92 -4.24
N THR A 490 -11.33 5.84 -4.99
CA THR A 490 -11.40 5.77 -6.45
C THR A 490 -10.73 7.00 -7.04
N PHE A 491 -9.59 6.82 -7.70
CA PHE A 491 -8.91 7.90 -8.43
C PHE A 491 -9.67 8.22 -9.73
N ASP A 492 -9.62 9.47 -10.19
CA ASP A 492 -10.23 9.86 -11.46
C ASP A 492 -9.44 9.31 -12.67
N THR A 493 -8.14 9.08 -12.48
CA THR A 493 -7.23 8.50 -13.47
C THR A 493 -6.31 7.47 -12.81
N SER A 494 -5.81 6.50 -13.58
CA SER A 494 -4.83 5.52 -13.09
C SER A 494 -3.62 6.21 -12.46
N LEU A 495 -3.23 5.76 -11.27
CA LEU A 495 -2.10 6.32 -10.55
C LEU A 495 -0.80 5.71 -11.07
N SER A 496 0.00 6.52 -11.78
CA SER A 496 1.28 6.08 -12.32
C SER A 496 2.45 6.30 -11.35
N GLY A 497 3.42 5.39 -11.37
CA GLY A 497 4.66 5.51 -10.61
C GLY A 497 5.72 6.45 -11.22
N HIS A 498 5.40 7.22 -12.27
CA HIS A 498 6.35 8.08 -12.97
C HIS A 498 5.96 9.55 -12.85
N PHE A 499 6.86 10.36 -12.30
CA PHE A 499 6.68 11.80 -12.15
C PHE A 499 7.89 12.53 -12.73
N THR A 500 7.70 13.76 -13.17
CA THR A 500 8.81 14.67 -13.50
C THR A 500 8.76 15.87 -12.57
N THR A 501 9.91 16.24 -12.00
CA THR A 501 10.01 17.47 -11.20
C THR A 501 9.68 18.70 -12.03
N GLY A 502 8.99 19.66 -11.42
CA GLY A 502 8.50 20.88 -12.06
C GLY A 502 7.19 20.75 -12.83
N GLU A 503 6.71 19.52 -13.10
CA GLU A 503 5.38 19.31 -13.66
C GLU A 503 4.30 19.47 -12.57
N ASN A 504 3.16 20.03 -12.95
CA ASN A 504 1.95 20.02 -12.14
C ASN A 504 1.18 18.72 -12.41
N VAL A 505 1.28 17.77 -11.49
CA VAL A 505 0.52 16.53 -11.54
C VAL A 505 -0.70 16.66 -10.64
N ARG A 506 -1.90 16.47 -11.20
CA ARG A 506 -3.13 16.43 -10.39
C ARG A 506 -3.43 15.01 -9.95
N ILE A 507 -3.56 14.82 -8.65
CA ILE A 507 -4.04 13.57 -8.05
C ILE A 507 -5.43 13.84 -7.50
N SER A 508 -6.45 13.35 -8.20
CA SER A 508 -7.86 13.56 -7.84
C SER A 508 -8.63 12.25 -7.76
N GLY A 509 -9.73 12.27 -7.00
CA GLY A 509 -10.57 11.10 -6.79
C GLY A 509 -11.66 11.30 -5.76
N SER A 510 -12.32 10.20 -5.40
CA SER A 510 -13.34 10.10 -4.37
C SER A 510 -12.98 9.10 -3.28
N ILE A 511 -13.50 9.31 -2.08
CA ILE A 511 -13.36 8.43 -0.92
C ILE A 511 -14.76 7.95 -0.52
N ALA A 512 -14.90 6.64 -0.34
CA ALA A 512 -16.19 6.01 -0.05
C ALA A 512 -16.67 6.26 1.39
N ASP A 513 -15.73 6.33 2.35
CA ASP A 513 -16.06 6.60 3.75
C ASP A 513 -16.30 8.10 3.99
N PRO A 514 -17.55 8.52 4.29
CA PRO A 514 -17.88 9.91 4.52
C PRO A 514 -17.26 10.48 5.81
N ALA A 515 -16.75 9.65 6.71
CA ALA A 515 -16.06 10.11 7.92
C ALA A 515 -14.62 10.59 7.63
N THR A 516 -14.06 10.23 6.48
CA THR A 516 -12.71 10.64 6.08
C THR A 516 -12.68 12.12 5.73
N THR A 517 -11.87 12.88 6.46
CA THR A 517 -11.73 14.35 6.32
C THR A 517 -10.32 14.77 5.91
N GLU A 518 -9.34 13.84 5.92
CA GLU A 518 -7.97 14.08 5.48
C GLU A 518 -7.44 12.90 4.65
N ILE A 519 -6.70 13.21 3.58
CA ILE A 519 -5.88 12.25 2.82
C ILE A 519 -4.45 12.77 2.68
N LEU A 520 -3.47 11.89 2.88
CA LEU A 520 -2.04 12.19 2.82
C LEU A 520 -1.32 11.26 1.84
N PHE A 521 -0.63 11.86 0.88
CA PHE A 521 0.31 11.24 -0.05
C PHE A 521 1.74 11.50 0.42
N ARG A 522 2.44 10.44 0.84
CA ARG A 522 3.79 10.52 1.38
C ARG A 522 4.78 9.80 0.46
N PHE A 523 5.73 10.54 -0.10
CA PHE A 523 6.82 9.97 -0.88
C PHE A 523 7.99 9.67 0.05
N ASP A 524 8.16 8.39 0.37
CA ASP A 524 9.23 7.87 1.22
C ASP A 524 10.46 7.54 0.35
N PRO A 525 11.59 8.27 0.51
CA PRO A 525 12.76 8.04 -0.32
C PRO A 525 13.38 6.67 -0.05
N GLN A 526 13.80 5.99 -1.11
CA GLN A 526 14.53 4.72 -1.00
C GLN A 526 16.04 4.92 -0.77
N ASP A 527 16.53 6.14 -1.02
CA ASP A 527 17.89 6.57 -0.68
C ASP A 527 17.85 7.33 0.65
N THR A 528 18.73 6.99 1.60
CA THR A 528 18.72 7.55 2.95
C THR A 528 19.12 9.03 3.01
N ALA A 529 19.64 9.60 1.91
CA ALA A 529 20.05 11.00 1.84
C ALA A 529 18.93 11.98 1.42
N ALA A 530 17.79 11.50 0.93
CA ALA A 530 16.69 12.35 0.48
C ALA A 530 15.62 12.56 1.57
N ASP A 531 14.90 13.69 1.51
CA ASP A 531 13.81 14.00 2.44
C ASP A 531 12.49 13.34 2.04
N THR A 532 11.68 12.99 3.04
CA THR A 532 10.30 12.54 2.84
C THR A 532 9.41 13.70 2.41
N LEU A 533 8.73 13.56 1.27
CA LEU A 533 7.78 14.55 0.75
C LEU A 533 6.36 14.18 1.19
N ARG A 534 5.54 15.19 1.48
CA ARG A 534 4.17 15.03 1.98
C ARG A 534 3.25 16.01 1.25
N TYR A 535 2.12 15.51 0.78
CA TYR A 535 1.05 16.31 0.20
C TYR A 535 -0.27 15.82 0.77
N SER A 536 -1.05 16.71 1.39
CA SER A 536 -2.34 16.34 1.98
C SER A 536 -3.46 17.24 1.47
N VAL A 537 -4.68 16.71 1.55
CA VAL A 537 -5.91 17.50 1.41
C VAL A 537 -6.71 17.31 2.68
N ASP A 538 -7.08 18.44 3.28
CA ASP A 538 -7.84 18.52 4.53
C ASP A 538 -9.28 18.97 4.22
N GLY A 539 -10.21 18.74 5.15
CA GLY A 539 -11.62 19.17 5.01
C GLY A 539 -12.39 18.44 3.91
N LEU A 540 -12.05 17.18 3.62
CA LEU A 540 -12.67 16.41 2.55
C LEU A 540 -14.18 16.21 2.75
N THR A 541 -14.93 16.31 1.66
CA THR A 541 -16.36 15.96 1.59
C THR A 541 -16.58 14.80 0.62
N GLY A 542 -15.76 13.76 0.73
CA GLY A 542 -15.81 12.57 -0.14
C GLY A 542 -15.09 12.71 -1.50
N ARG A 543 -14.54 13.88 -1.84
CA ARG A 543 -13.64 14.07 -2.99
C ARG A 543 -12.40 14.85 -2.62
N PHE A 544 -11.30 14.54 -3.30
CA PHE A 544 -10.03 15.27 -3.23
C PHE A 544 -9.56 15.62 -4.63
N ASP A 545 -8.86 16.75 -4.74
CA ASP A 545 -8.18 17.18 -5.94
C ASP A 545 -6.91 17.96 -5.54
N LEU A 546 -5.77 17.31 -5.74
CA LEU A 546 -4.49 17.73 -5.16
C LEU A 546 -3.48 18.05 -6.25
N PRO A 547 -3.02 19.31 -6.37
CA PRO A 547 -1.85 19.64 -7.17
C PRO A 547 -0.57 19.15 -6.50
N VAL A 548 0.18 18.31 -7.19
CA VAL A 548 1.49 17.81 -6.78
C VAL A 548 2.54 18.39 -7.71
N VAL A 549 3.35 19.31 -7.17
CA VAL A 549 4.50 19.91 -7.87
C VAL A 549 5.77 19.50 -7.14
N LEU A 550 6.54 18.60 -7.73
CA LEU A 550 7.76 18.07 -7.12
C LEU A 550 8.95 18.98 -7.45
N PRO A 551 9.77 19.41 -6.49
CA PRO A 551 10.89 20.29 -6.78
C PRO A 551 12.06 19.53 -7.40
N HIS A 552 12.97 20.21 -8.12
CA HIS A 552 14.02 19.52 -8.89
C HIS A 552 14.98 18.65 -8.06
N GLU A 553 15.20 18.94 -6.78
CA GLU A 553 16.01 18.06 -5.91
C GLU A 553 15.26 16.84 -5.38
N ALA A 554 13.94 16.74 -5.60
CA ALA A 554 13.18 15.51 -5.37
C ALA A 554 13.40 14.44 -6.46
N ALA A 555 14.27 14.69 -7.45
CA ALA A 555 14.61 13.67 -8.44
C ALA A 555 15.26 12.47 -7.76
N GLY A 556 14.65 11.29 -7.90
CA GLY A 556 15.08 10.12 -7.14
C GLY A 556 14.06 8.98 -7.14
N ARG A 557 14.26 8.04 -6.22
CA ARG A 557 13.42 6.84 -6.05
C ARG A 557 12.65 6.92 -4.75
N TYR A 558 11.36 6.63 -4.83
CA TYR A 558 10.44 6.73 -3.72
C TYR A 558 9.50 5.52 -3.65
N THR A 559 8.93 5.34 -2.47
CA THR A 559 7.70 4.59 -2.26
C THR A 559 6.61 5.60 -1.95
N LEU A 560 5.53 5.64 -2.72
CA LEU A 560 4.37 6.49 -2.41
C LEU A 560 3.45 5.75 -1.46
N SER A 561 3.32 6.24 -0.23
CA SER A 561 2.41 5.73 0.80
C SER A 561 1.18 6.64 0.90
N ILE A 562 -0.02 6.05 0.99
CA ILE A 562 -1.29 6.75 1.11
C ILE A 562 -1.87 6.48 2.51
N PHE A 563 -2.27 7.55 3.19
CA PHE A 563 -2.98 7.52 4.47
C PHE A 563 -4.26 8.32 4.34
N ALA A 564 -5.34 7.88 4.97
CA ALA A 564 -6.63 8.58 4.90
C ALA A 564 -7.43 8.32 6.18
N GLY A 565 -8.05 9.36 6.74
CA GLY A 565 -8.85 9.24 7.96
C GLY A 565 -9.42 10.57 8.43
N VAL A 566 -9.66 10.68 9.74
CA VAL A 566 -10.17 11.91 10.35
C VAL A 566 -9.02 12.88 10.62
N GLN A 567 -9.17 14.14 10.22
CA GLN A 567 -8.21 15.20 10.47
C GLN A 567 -7.87 15.31 11.98
N ASP A 568 -6.60 15.63 12.27
CA ASP A 568 -6.04 15.72 13.62
C ASP A 568 -6.00 14.38 14.41
N GLN A 569 -6.30 13.25 13.77
CA GLN A 569 -6.13 11.91 14.33
C GLN A 569 -4.96 11.17 13.66
N SER A 570 -4.59 10.01 14.21
CA SER A 570 -3.63 9.13 13.53
C SER A 570 -4.25 8.61 12.25
N LEU A 571 -3.77 9.08 11.10
CA LEU A 571 -4.25 8.63 9.79
C LEU A 571 -3.92 7.14 9.57
N PRO A 572 -4.94 6.27 9.39
CA PRO A 572 -4.73 4.88 8.98
C PRO A 572 -3.96 4.77 7.67
N PHE A 573 -3.07 3.77 7.59
CA PHE A 573 -2.40 3.41 6.35
C PHE A 573 -3.37 2.71 5.40
N PHE A 574 -3.46 3.22 4.18
CA PHE A 574 -4.38 2.72 3.16
C PHE A 574 -3.67 1.78 2.18
N GLY A 575 -2.49 2.19 1.72
CA GLY A 575 -1.69 1.39 0.80
C GLY A 575 -0.44 2.12 0.32
N ARG A 576 0.36 1.43 -0.49
CA ARG A 576 1.57 2.01 -1.07
C ARG A 576 1.76 1.58 -2.52
N LEU A 577 2.34 2.45 -3.32
CA LEU A 577 2.86 2.19 -4.64
C LEU A 577 4.40 2.15 -4.56
N PRO A 578 5.02 0.96 -4.61
CA PRO A 578 6.47 0.84 -4.67
C PRO A 578 7.00 1.22 -6.06
N GLY A 579 8.29 1.59 -6.13
CA GLY A 579 8.97 1.83 -7.41
C GLY A 579 8.65 3.17 -8.07
N VAL A 580 8.17 4.15 -7.30
CA VAL A 580 7.94 5.51 -7.79
C VAL A 580 9.27 6.13 -8.20
N THR A 581 9.32 6.62 -9.43
CA THR A 581 10.49 7.28 -10.01
C THR A 581 10.13 8.73 -10.32
N ILE A 582 10.93 9.64 -9.77
CA ILE A 582 10.82 11.07 -10.03
C ILE A 582 11.99 11.47 -10.91
N ALA A 583 11.73 11.79 -12.17
CA ALA A 583 12.71 12.26 -13.13
C ALA A 583 13.02 13.75 -12.92
N ARG A 584 14.25 14.15 -13.20
CA ARG A 584 14.64 15.56 -13.18
C ARG A 584 14.12 16.26 -14.43
N GLY A 585 13.23 17.23 -14.25
CA GLY A 585 12.77 18.12 -15.30
C GLY A 585 13.76 19.26 -15.57
N THR A 586 13.35 20.18 -16.43
CA THR A 586 14.16 21.34 -16.86
C THR A 586 13.34 22.62 -16.73
N GLY A 587 14.01 23.74 -16.45
CA GLY A 587 13.37 25.06 -16.34
C GLY A 587 13.20 25.51 -14.90
N ALA A 588 12.45 26.59 -14.70
CA ALA A 588 12.01 27.01 -13.37
C ALA A 588 10.78 26.19 -12.95
N VAL A 589 10.64 25.91 -11.66
CA VAL A 589 9.41 25.30 -11.14
C VAL A 589 8.39 26.41 -10.92
N GLU A 590 7.18 26.18 -11.43
CA GLU A 590 6.05 27.10 -11.37
C GLU A 590 4.93 26.44 -10.57
N LEU A 591 4.43 27.11 -9.53
CA LEU A 591 3.25 26.63 -8.81
C LEU A 591 1.98 26.99 -9.60
N PRO A 592 1.02 26.07 -9.77
CA PRO A 592 -0.23 26.36 -10.45
C PRO A 592 -1.05 27.41 -9.70
N MET A 593 -1.98 28.05 -10.41
CA MET A 593 -2.79 29.15 -9.89
C MET A 593 -3.62 28.75 -8.65
N ASP A 594 -4.03 27.49 -8.57
CA ASP A 594 -4.86 26.92 -7.50
C ASP A 594 -4.06 26.05 -6.52
N TYR A 595 -2.74 26.27 -6.42
CA TYR A 595 -1.86 25.45 -5.56
C TYR A 595 -2.23 25.51 -4.07
N PHE A 596 -2.63 26.69 -3.57
CA PHE A 596 -3.00 26.90 -2.17
C PHE A 596 -4.53 26.88 -2.03
N SER A 597 -5.07 26.03 -1.16
CA SER A 597 -6.50 25.68 -1.15
C SER A 597 -7.48 26.85 -0.95
N ALA A 598 -7.05 27.93 -0.28
CA ALA A 598 -7.89 29.08 0.03
C ALA A 598 -7.81 30.23 -0.99
N ILE A 599 -6.94 30.13 -2.02
CA ILE A 599 -6.73 31.20 -3.00
C ILE A 599 -6.57 30.67 -4.42
N THR A 600 -6.95 31.47 -5.40
CA THR A 600 -6.61 31.29 -6.82
C THR A 600 -5.81 32.48 -7.31
N LEU A 601 -4.56 32.25 -7.70
CA LEU A 601 -3.67 33.28 -8.25
C LEU A 601 -4.08 33.66 -9.68
N ASP A 602 -3.81 34.90 -10.08
CA ASP A 602 -4.04 35.35 -11.47
C ASP A 602 -3.06 34.74 -12.48
N ALA A 603 -1.91 34.24 -12.01
CA ALA A 603 -0.87 33.60 -12.81
C ALA A 603 -0.12 32.54 -11.98
N THR A 604 0.67 31.68 -12.65
CA THR A 604 1.54 30.73 -11.94
C THR A 604 2.58 31.47 -11.10
N LEU A 605 2.98 30.87 -9.98
CA LEU A 605 3.96 31.46 -9.07
C LEU A 605 5.34 30.82 -9.28
N PRO A 606 6.33 31.55 -9.81
CA PRO A 606 7.69 31.05 -9.91
C PRO A 606 8.29 30.80 -8.53
N THR A 607 8.97 29.66 -8.37
CA THR A 607 9.59 29.28 -7.09
C THR A 607 11.01 29.79 -6.94
N GLU A 608 11.58 30.39 -8.00
CA GLU A 608 12.89 31.04 -7.99
C GLU A 608 12.72 32.53 -8.34
N LEU A 609 12.99 33.41 -7.38
CA LEU A 609 12.92 34.87 -7.54
C LEU A 609 14.31 35.49 -7.44
N THR A 610 14.56 36.55 -8.20
CA THR A 610 15.87 37.24 -8.20
C THR A 610 15.84 38.47 -7.30
N ALA A 611 16.92 38.72 -6.56
CA ALA A 611 17.07 39.94 -5.75
C ALA A 611 16.88 41.20 -6.59
N GLY A 612 16.06 42.14 -6.09
CA GLY A 612 15.68 43.36 -6.80
C GLY A 612 14.54 43.20 -7.83
N SER A 613 13.98 41.99 -8.00
CA SER A 613 12.70 41.83 -8.70
C SER A 613 11.52 42.01 -7.74
N ASN A 614 10.52 42.80 -8.15
CA ASN A 614 9.22 42.84 -7.50
C ASN A 614 8.31 41.84 -8.20
N VAL A 615 7.88 40.81 -7.49
CA VAL A 615 6.86 39.90 -8.00
C VAL A 615 5.54 40.27 -7.33
N LEU A 616 4.64 40.86 -8.12
CA LEU A 616 3.26 41.07 -7.71
C LEU A 616 2.54 39.72 -7.78
N VAL A 617 2.07 39.25 -6.63
CA VAL A 617 1.22 38.07 -6.50
C VAL A 617 -0.19 38.55 -6.21
N SER A 618 -1.08 38.34 -7.16
CA SER A 618 -2.47 38.78 -7.07
C SER A 618 -3.41 37.60 -7.33
N GLY A 619 -4.64 37.70 -6.85
CA GLY A 619 -5.62 36.64 -7.01
C GLY A 619 -6.90 36.86 -6.23
N PHE A 620 -7.69 35.79 -6.13
CA PHE A 620 -8.97 35.75 -5.42
C PHE A 620 -8.90 34.77 -4.25
N VAL A 621 -9.67 35.05 -3.20
CA VAL A 621 -9.92 34.06 -2.13
C VAL A 621 -11.10 33.17 -2.48
N SER A 622 -11.07 31.92 -2.04
CA SER A 622 -12.13 30.93 -2.31
C SER A 622 -13.48 31.32 -1.68
N ASP A 623 -13.44 31.97 -0.52
CA ASP A 623 -14.62 32.48 0.18
C ASP A 623 -14.34 33.87 0.80
N PRO A 624 -14.86 34.96 0.18
CA PRO A 624 -14.64 36.32 0.66
C PRO A 624 -15.40 36.65 1.93
N THR A 625 -16.27 35.76 2.42
CA THR A 625 -17.02 35.97 3.68
C THR A 625 -16.25 35.49 4.91
N THR A 626 -15.25 34.63 4.72
CA THR A 626 -14.46 34.02 5.79
C THR A 626 -12.98 34.39 5.73
N VAL A 627 -12.53 35.04 4.65
CA VAL A 627 -11.15 35.47 4.47
C VAL A 627 -11.11 36.96 4.08
N ASP A 628 -10.61 37.80 4.98
CA ASP A 628 -10.30 39.21 4.71
C ASP A 628 -8.77 39.51 4.81
N ARG A 629 -7.97 38.51 5.18
CA ARG A 629 -6.52 38.62 5.33
C ARG A 629 -5.77 37.34 4.94
N LEU A 630 -4.63 37.54 4.28
CA LEU A 630 -3.65 36.52 3.94
C LEU A 630 -2.30 36.79 4.62
N LEU A 631 -1.56 35.71 4.88
CA LEU A 631 -0.17 35.74 5.32
C LEU A 631 0.66 34.77 4.47
N PHE A 632 1.62 35.31 3.71
CA PHE A 632 2.69 34.55 3.08
C PHE A 632 3.90 34.55 4.01
N ARG A 633 4.26 33.38 4.54
CA ARG A 633 5.36 33.19 5.47
C ARG A 633 6.47 32.39 4.81
N PHE A 634 7.69 32.93 4.80
CA PHE A 634 8.87 32.27 4.28
C PHE A 634 9.76 31.82 5.43
N ASP A 635 9.75 30.51 5.72
CA ASP A 635 10.55 29.88 6.76
C ASP A 635 11.91 29.46 6.14
N PRO A 636 13.07 29.98 6.60
CA PRO A 636 14.36 29.64 6.01
C PRO A 636 14.76 28.18 6.30
N LEU A 637 15.26 27.46 5.29
CA LEU A 637 15.68 26.06 5.45
C LEU A 637 17.08 25.93 6.07
N ASN A 638 17.95 26.94 5.90
CA ASN A 638 19.36 26.90 6.34
C ASN A 638 19.68 27.92 7.47
N GLY A 639 18.71 28.19 8.35
CA GLY A 639 18.82 29.22 9.39
C GLY A 639 18.66 30.65 8.84
N GLY A 640 18.31 31.60 9.72
CA GLY A 640 17.99 32.98 9.35
C GLY A 640 16.65 33.45 9.90
N ASP A 641 16.22 34.65 9.50
CA ASP A 641 14.96 35.24 9.95
C ASP A 641 13.79 34.79 9.07
N THR A 642 12.66 34.42 9.69
CA THR A 642 11.39 34.19 8.98
C THR A 642 10.85 35.50 8.41
N VAL A 643 10.52 35.51 7.12
CA VAL A 643 9.87 36.65 6.46
C VAL A 643 8.35 36.45 6.47
N ARG A 644 7.60 37.51 6.75
CA ARG A 644 6.13 37.52 6.80
C ARG A 644 5.61 38.66 5.93
N ILE A 645 4.75 38.34 4.98
CA ILE A 645 4.09 39.30 4.09
C ILE A 645 2.60 39.14 4.29
N PHE A 646 1.95 40.19 4.79
CA PHE A 646 0.50 40.23 4.93
C PHE A 646 -0.12 40.91 3.71
N SER A 647 -1.28 40.45 3.31
CA SER A 647 -2.14 41.13 2.32
C SER A 647 -3.55 41.15 2.87
N ASP A 648 -4.16 42.33 2.89
CA ASP A 648 -5.61 42.43 3.11
C ASP A 648 -6.34 42.04 1.82
N VAL A 649 -7.60 41.63 1.97
CA VAL A 649 -8.48 41.19 0.88
C VAL A 649 -9.65 42.16 0.78
N GLU A 650 -9.81 42.77 -0.39
CA GLU A 650 -10.89 43.72 -0.67
C GLU A 650 -11.76 43.16 -1.80
N GLU A 651 -13.08 43.09 -1.58
CA GLU A 651 -14.03 42.52 -2.54
C GLU A 651 -13.65 41.10 -3.02
N GLY A 652 -13.01 40.33 -2.14
CA GLY A 652 -12.53 38.96 -2.44
C GLY A 652 -11.23 38.87 -3.23
N ARG A 653 -10.56 40.00 -3.47
CA ARG A 653 -9.30 40.09 -4.22
C ARG A 653 -8.15 40.56 -3.34
N PHE A 654 -6.95 40.10 -3.63
CA PHE A 654 -5.74 40.48 -2.91
C PHE A 654 -4.58 40.79 -3.86
N ASP A 655 -3.65 41.62 -3.38
CA ASP A 655 -2.44 42.02 -4.07
C ASP A 655 -1.26 42.04 -3.08
N ALA A 656 -0.37 41.05 -3.18
CA ALA A 656 0.82 40.91 -2.34
C ALA A 656 2.10 41.13 -3.16
N THR A 657 2.97 42.05 -2.73
CA THR A 657 4.27 42.26 -3.39
C THR A 657 5.36 41.46 -2.69
N PHE A 658 5.93 40.48 -3.39
CA PHE A 658 7.12 39.76 -2.92
C PHE A 658 8.35 40.56 -3.30
N PHE A 659 9.10 40.95 -2.27
CA PHE A 659 10.29 41.77 -2.44
C PHE A 659 11.53 41.08 -1.91
N VAL A 660 12.42 40.74 -2.83
CA VAL A 660 13.64 40.01 -2.54
C VAL A 660 14.77 40.99 -2.25
N HIS A 661 15.04 41.22 -0.97
CA HIS A 661 16.21 41.98 -0.54
C HIS A 661 17.48 41.13 -0.68
N PRO A 662 18.62 41.66 -1.17
CA PRO A 662 19.85 40.87 -1.36
C PRO A 662 20.34 40.17 -0.08
N THR A 663 20.19 40.79 1.09
CA THR A 663 20.60 40.16 2.37
C THR A 663 19.65 39.07 2.87
N LEU A 664 18.52 38.86 2.19
CA LEU A 664 17.55 37.80 2.47
C LEU A 664 17.62 36.69 1.41
N SER A 665 18.61 36.72 0.50
CA SER A 665 18.82 35.64 -0.46
C SER A 665 19.03 34.31 0.26
N GLY A 666 18.40 33.26 -0.23
CA GLY A 666 18.44 31.95 0.41
C GLY A 666 17.33 31.04 -0.04
N THR A 667 17.23 29.91 0.65
CA THR A 667 16.22 28.88 0.39
C THR A 667 15.22 28.86 1.52
N PHE A 668 13.95 28.99 1.17
CA PHE A 668 12.82 29.06 2.08
C PHE A 668 11.83 27.94 1.83
N ARG A 669 10.94 27.74 2.79
CA ARG A 669 9.65 27.10 2.60
C ARG A 669 8.59 28.19 2.71
N ILE A 670 7.81 28.39 1.66
CA ILE A 670 6.66 29.29 1.68
C ILE A 670 5.48 28.56 2.33
N LYS A 671 4.78 29.23 3.24
CA LYS A 671 3.55 28.78 3.89
C LYS A 671 2.52 29.88 3.73
N VAL A 672 1.32 29.52 3.32
CA VAL A 672 0.22 30.47 3.15
C VAL A 672 -0.82 30.21 4.23
N PHE A 673 -1.32 31.30 4.81
CA PHE A 673 -2.39 31.29 5.80
C PHE A 673 -3.47 32.29 5.39
N ALA A 674 -4.73 31.98 5.67
CA ALA A 674 -5.90 32.78 5.33
C ALA A 674 -6.93 32.77 6.47
N GLY A 675 -7.64 33.87 6.65
CA GLY A 675 -8.73 33.98 7.63
C GLY A 675 -9.15 35.42 7.87
N LEU A 676 -9.82 35.66 8.99
CA LEU A 676 -10.24 37.00 9.39
C LEU A 676 -9.12 37.73 10.14
N ALA A 677 -8.94 39.01 9.84
CA ALA A 677 -7.96 39.92 10.42
C ALA A 677 -8.13 40.11 11.92
N ALA A 678 -9.36 39.92 12.40
CA ALA A 678 -9.73 39.96 13.81
C ALA A 678 -9.31 38.70 14.57
N ASP A 679 -9.08 37.57 13.88
CA ASP A 679 -8.69 36.32 14.51
C ASP A 679 -7.19 36.30 14.83
N PRO A 680 -6.81 35.80 16.02
CA PRO A 680 -5.41 35.75 16.42
C PRO A 680 -4.59 34.69 15.66
N THR A 681 -5.26 33.79 14.94
CA THR A 681 -4.65 32.68 14.19
C THR A 681 -5.33 32.54 12.84
N LEU A 682 -4.57 32.73 11.76
CA LEU A 682 -5.03 32.45 10.40
C LEU A 682 -4.94 30.94 10.10
N GLY A 683 -5.91 30.40 9.37
CA GLY A 683 -5.95 29.00 8.96
C GLY A 683 -4.85 28.69 7.94
N PHE A 684 -4.25 27.51 8.02
CA PHE A 684 -3.21 27.08 7.08
C PHE A 684 -3.82 26.66 5.73
N THR A 685 -3.22 27.07 4.63
CA THR A 685 -3.76 26.82 3.27
C THR A 685 -2.85 25.96 2.40
N GLY A 686 -1.60 25.75 2.83
CA GLY A 686 -0.61 24.95 2.10
C GLY A 686 0.80 25.50 2.22
N ASP A 687 1.78 24.66 1.88
CA ASP A 687 3.20 24.99 1.85
C ASP A 687 3.90 24.46 0.61
N TYR A 688 4.99 25.12 0.24
CA TYR A 688 5.89 24.64 -0.81
C TYR A 688 7.34 24.89 -0.41
N GLY A 689 8.22 23.95 -0.74
CA GLY A 689 9.65 24.14 -0.57
C GLY A 689 10.45 23.15 -1.42
N PRO A 690 11.65 23.56 -1.87
CA PRO A 690 12.29 24.85 -1.64
C PRO A 690 11.79 25.97 -2.55
N PHE A 691 11.66 27.16 -1.98
CA PHE A 691 11.43 28.44 -2.65
C PHE A 691 12.71 29.27 -2.56
N ARG A 692 13.30 29.67 -3.68
CA ARG A 692 14.64 30.29 -3.73
C ARG A 692 14.58 31.77 -4.04
N TRP A 693 15.35 32.54 -3.28
CA TRP A 693 15.65 33.92 -3.54
C TRP A 693 17.13 34.04 -3.93
N LEU A 694 17.39 34.27 -5.21
CA LEU A 694 18.71 34.29 -5.81
C LEU A 694 19.32 35.69 -5.75
N ASP A 695 20.54 35.81 -5.23
CA ASP A 695 21.34 37.03 -5.40
C ASP A 695 22.25 36.88 -6.62
N LEU A 696 21.91 37.58 -7.71
CA LEU A 696 22.71 37.57 -8.94
C LEU A 696 23.74 38.70 -9.01
N GLY A 697 23.88 39.51 -7.95
CA GLY A 697 24.79 40.65 -7.88
C GLY A 697 24.36 41.81 -8.78
N GLY A 698 23.76 42.84 -8.19
CA GLY A 698 23.31 44.04 -8.91
C GLY A 698 23.10 45.25 -8.00
N VAL A 699 22.99 46.46 -8.58
CA VAL A 699 22.63 47.67 -7.84
C VAL A 699 21.15 47.59 -7.47
N PHE A 700 20.87 47.34 -6.20
CA PHE A 700 19.52 47.22 -5.64
C PHE A 700 18.79 48.58 -5.63
N SER A 701 17.51 48.61 -6.03
CA SER A 701 16.61 49.76 -5.90
C SER A 701 15.20 49.27 -5.55
N ILE A 702 14.52 49.93 -4.59
CA ILE A 702 13.13 49.68 -4.21
C ILE A 702 12.23 50.39 -5.23
N PRO A 703 11.35 49.68 -5.94
CA PRO A 703 10.55 50.32 -6.98
C PRO A 703 9.60 51.38 -6.47
N SER A 704 9.31 52.34 -7.34
CA SER A 704 8.45 53.49 -7.07
C SER A 704 7.08 53.08 -6.54
N THR A 705 6.53 51.94 -6.96
CA THR A 705 5.21 51.46 -6.57
C THR A 705 5.22 50.48 -5.38
N PHE A 706 6.33 50.34 -4.67
CA PHE A 706 6.49 49.31 -3.64
C PHE A 706 5.51 49.45 -2.46
N PHE A 707 5.13 50.66 -2.09
CA PHE A 707 4.26 50.89 -0.94
C PHE A 707 2.80 50.90 -1.36
N SER A 708 1.98 50.03 -0.75
CA SER A 708 0.53 50.05 -0.98
C SER A 708 -0.05 51.44 -0.66
N GLY A 709 -0.89 51.96 -1.55
CA GLY A 709 -1.48 53.29 -1.41
C GLY A 709 -0.52 54.48 -1.63
N VAL A 710 0.79 54.26 -1.83
CA VAL A 710 1.80 55.31 -2.03
C VAL A 710 2.77 54.95 -3.17
N SER A 711 2.73 55.69 -4.28
CA SER A 711 3.67 55.53 -5.40
C SER A 711 4.68 56.67 -5.43
N LEU A 712 5.97 56.38 -5.26
CA LEU A 712 7.07 57.31 -5.47
C LEU A 712 7.22 57.68 -6.95
N THR A 713 7.89 58.80 -7.22
CA THR A 713 8.16 59.32 -8.56
C THR A 713 9.34 58.65 -9.23
N LYS A 714 10.20 57.99 -8.43
CA LYS A 714 11.36 57.22 -8.87
C LYS A 714 11.59 56.07 -7.92
N ASP A 715 12.26 55.04 -8.42
CA ASP A 715 12.76 53.94 -7.61
C ASP A 715 13.77 54.47 -6.59
N LEU A 716 13.68 54.00 -5.35
CA LEU A 716 14.55 54.40 -4.27
C LEU A 716 15.83 53.56 -4.30
N PRO A 717 17.03 54.15 -4.37
CA PRO A 717 18.26 53.38 -4.35
C PRO A 717 18.39 52.59 -3.05
N GLY A 718 18.80 51.34 -3.20
CA GLY A 718 18.96 50.38 -2.13
C GLY A 718 20.20 50.58 -1.25
N ILE A 719 21.11 51.43 -1.69
CA ILE A 719 22.28 51.89 -0.92
C ILE A 719 22.19 53.41 -0.85
N LEU A 720 22.03 53.93 0.37
CA LEU A 720 22.11 55.36 0.63
C LEU A 720 23.50 55.68 1.17
N ARG A 721 24.22 56.58 0.51
CA ARG A 721 25.54 57.03 1.00
C ARG A 721 25.36 58.13 2.02
N ALA A 722 26.04 58.03 3.15
CA ALA A 722 26.03 59.07 4.16
C ALA A 722 26.50 60.41 3.56
N GLY A 723 25.71 61.47 3.77
CA GLY A 723 25.95 62.80 3.19
C GLY A 723 25.32 63.04 1.82
N GLU A 724 24.71 62.03 1.19
CA GLU A 724 23.95 62.17 -0.04
C GLU A 724 22.48 62.49 0.28
N GLY A 725 21.95 63.56 -0.34
CA GLY A 725 20.55 63.94 -0.16
C GLY A 725 19.64 63.10 -1.06
N ILE A 726 18.60 62.49 -0.49
CA ILE A 726 17.54 61.82 -1.24
C ILE A 726 16.24 62.63 -1.22
N THR A 727 15.51 62.60 -2.33
CA THR A 727 14.17 63.19 -2.44
C THR A 727 13.14 62.08 -2.56
N LEU A 728 12.28 61.95 -1.55
CA LEU A 728 11.12 61.05 -1.56
C LEU A 728 9.91 61.86 -2.02
N ALA A 729 9.58 61.79 -3.31
CA ALA A 729 8.41 62.45 -3.89
C ALA A 729 7.51 61.39 -4.51
N GLY A 730 6.18 61.53 -4.41
CA GLY A 730 5.23 60.52 -4.86
C GLY A 730 3.78 60.99 -4.85
N THR A 731 2.87 60.05 -5.11
CA THR A 731 1.41 60.20 -5.04
C THR A 731 0.86 59.24 -4.00
N VAL A 732 -0.21 59.64 -3.33
CA VAL A 732 -0.93 58.83 -2.36
C VAL A 732 -2.28 58.52 -2.98
N SER A 733 -2.50 57.26 -3.36
CA SER A 733 -3.73 56.79 -4.00
C SER A 733 -4.78 56.35 -3.00
N ASP A 734 -4.36 55.85 -1.83
CA ASP A 734 -5.27 55.51 -0.74
C ASP A 734 -5.68 56.77 0.04
N ARG A 735 -6.97 57.10 0.01
CA ARG A 735 -7.53 58.27 0.69
C ARG A 735 -7.58 58.12 2.22
N SER A 736 -7.35 56.92 2.75
CA SER A 736 -7.25 56.66 4.19
C SER A 736 -5.91 57.14 4.77
N VAL A 737 -4.88 57.30 3.94
CA VAL A 737 -3.53 57.66 4.36
C VAL A 737 -3.43 59.18 4.57
N THR A 738 -3.45 59.61 5.84
CA THR A 738 -3.34 61.03 6.21
C THR A 738 -1.93 61.48 6.61
N GLN A 739 -1.02 60.53 6.84
CA GLN A 739 0.36 60.80 7.24
C GLN A 739 1.29 59.70 6.71
N ILE A 740 2.49 60.10 6.25
CA ILE A 740 3.54 59.17 5.83
C ILE A 740 4.79 59.45 6.67
N LEU A 741 5.34 58.39 7.28
CA LEU A 741 6.59 58.43 8.02
C LEU A 741 7.60 57.51 7.36
N PHE A 742 8.74 58.07 6.92
CA PHE A 742 9.88 57.30 6.44
C PHE A 742 10.92 57.19 7.57
N GLN A 743 11.02 56.02 8.19
CA GLN A 743 11.91 55.76 9.31
C GLN A 743 13.05 54.82 8.87
N PHE A 744 14.30 55.22 9.12
CA PHE A 744 15.48 54.40 8.89
C PHE A 744 15.98 53.87 10.23
N GLU A 745 15.90 52.56 10.43
CA GLU A 745 16.33 51.93 11.68
C GLU A 745 17.66 51.19 11.50
N PRO A 746 18.68 51.43 12.37
CA PRO A 746 19.92 50.69 12.32
C PRO A 746 19.71 49.24 12.79
N ARG A 747 20.23 48.26 12.05
CA ARG A 747 20.30 46.86 12.50
C ARG A 747 21.40 46.70 13.54
N GLY A 748 21.02 46.38 14.78
CA GLY A 748 21.92 46.09 15.90
C GLY A 748 22.20 47.32 16.76
N GLY A 749 21.61 47.35 17.96
CA GLY A 749 21.58 48.52 18.83
C GLY A 749 22.95 49.07 19.21
N ALA A 750 23.19 50.33 18.86
CA ALA A 750 23.90 51.32 19.66
C ALA A 750 23.54 52.71 19.11
N VAL A 751 22.54 53.34 19.72
CA VAL A 751 22.23 54.75 19.43
C VAL A 751 23.36 55.59 20.01
N THR A 752 24.21 56.15 19.15
CA THR A 752 25.00 57.33 19.53
C THR A 752 24.17 58.54 19.10
N THR A 753 23.47 59.14 20.04
CA THR A 753 22.74 60.40 19.83
C THR A 753 23.74 61.50 19.46
N CYS A 754 23.75 61.95 18.20
CA CYS A 754 24.29 63.26 17.87
C CYS A 754 23.22 64.30 18.24
N ALA A 755 23.58 65.20 19.15
CA ALA A 755 22.71 66.23 19.69
C ALA A 755 22.17 67.15 18.58
N THR A 756 20.84 67.19 18.44
CA THR A 756 20.15 68.33 17.83
C THR A 756 20.19 69.50 18.82
N SER A 757 20.88 70.58 18.46
CA SER A 757 20.80 71.85 19.17
C SER A 757 19.39 72.43 19.02
N SER A 758 18.54 72.21 20.02
CA SER A 758 17.36 73.04 20.25
C SER A 758 17.74 74.18 21.17
N THR A 759 17.58 75.40 20.67
CA THR A 759 17.70 76.63 21.45
C THR A 759 16.41 76.80 22.24
N SER A 760 16.49 76.75 23.57
CA SER A 760 15.46 77.32 24.44
C SER A 760 16.09 77.99 25.64
N LEU A 761 15.76 79.28 25.80
CA LEU A 761 16.12 80.15 26.91
C LEU A 761 15.59 79.62 28.25
N GLY A 762 16.35 79.83 29.34
CA GLY A 762 15.73 80.11 30.65
C GLY A 762 16.33 79.43 31.88
N ALA A 763 17.06 80.24 32.66
CA ALA A 763 17.17 80.24 34.12
C ALA A 763 17.96 79.13 34.87
N ALA A 764 18.92 79.62 35.65
CA ALA A 764 19.87 78.92 36.49
C ALA A 764 19.33 78.51 37.87
N SER A 765 19.88 77.44 38.46
CA SER A 765 20.22 77.38 39.88
C SER A 765 21.11 76.16 40.22
N LYS A 766 22.22 76.46 40.90
CA LYS A 766 23.21 75.56 41.52
C LYS A 766 22.60 74.56 42.51
N LYS A 767 23.20 73.37 42.63
CA LYS A 767 23.88 72.90 43.87
C LYS A 767 24.62 71.56 43.70
N GLU A 768 25.83 71.55 44.25
CA GLU A 768 26.73 70.41 44.46
C GLU A 768 26.15 69.39 45.46
N SER A 769 26.52 68.11 45.36
CA SER A 769 27.43 67.47 46.35
C SER A 769 27.63 65.98 46.05
N SER A 770 28.82 65.53 46.40
CA SER A 770 29.36 64.18 46.35
C SER A 770 29.05 63.40 47.63
N SER A 771 28.89 62.06 47.55
CA SER A 771 29.57 61.11 48.46
C SER A 771 29.29 59.63 48.15
N HIS A 772 30.37 58.88 47.99
CA HIS A 772 30.67 57.48 48.34
C HIS A 772 29.54 56.49 48.75
N ARG A 773 29.58 55.24 48.22
CA ARG A 773 30.18 54.07 48.92
C ARG A 773 29.99 52.71 48.20
N ARG A 774 31.10 51.96 48.22
CA ARG A 774 31.30 50.52 48.53
C ARG A 774 30.91 49.41 47.54
N LYS A 775 31.98 48.68 47.22
CA LYS A 775 32.17 47.37 46.61
C LYS A 775 31.36 46.22 47.23
N ALA A 776 31.08 45.29 46.32
CA ALA A 776 30.52 43.95 46.40
C ALA A 776 31.07 43.03 47.50
N GLU A 777 30.14 42.26 48.07
CA GLU A 777 30.34 41.06 48.88
C GLU A 777 30.35 39.79 48.03
N ASN A 778 30.99 38.78 48.59
CA ASN A 778 31.29 37.47 48.06
C ASN A 778 30.54 36.41 48.89
N THR A 779 30.53 35.16 48.41
CA THR A 779 30.37 33.86 49.13
C THR A 779 29.04 33.06 49.03
N THR A 780 29.12 31.96 48.23
CA THR A 780 28.91 30.51 48.53
C THR A 780 27.60 29.89 49.06
N SER A 781 27.06 28.91 48.28
CA SER A 781 26.69 27.47 48.53
C SER A 781 25.99 27.01 49.85
N PRO A 782 25.44 25.75 50.01
CA PRO A 782 25.41 24.51 49.17
C PRO A 782 24.07 23.70 49.16
N SER A 783 24.03 22.52 48.49
CA SER A 783 23.23 21.27 48.80
C SER A 783 22.72 20.56 47.52
N SER A 784 22.45 19.25 47.40
CA SER A 784 23.16 17.98 47.72
C SER A 784 22.28 16.81 47.21
N ARG A 785 22.63 16.22 46.06
CA ARG A 785 22.71 14.79 45.65
C ARG A 785 21.78 13.67 46.23
N VAL A 786 21.56 12.64 45.38
CA VAL A 786 21.34 11.17 45.59
C VAL A 786 19.90 10.68 45.28
N LYS A 787 19.54 9.59 44.55
CA LYS A 787 20.13 8.23 44.26
C LYS A 787 19.49 7.55 43.01
N ARG A 788 20.20 6.55 42.45
CA ARG A 788 19.71 5.49 41.51
C ARG A 788 19.16 4.26 42.28
N GLY A 789 18.36 3.42 41.60
CA GLY A 789 18.25 1.99 41.89
C GLY A 789 17.12 1.26 41.14
N SER A 790 17.48 0.34 40.24
CA SER A 790 16.66 -0.82 39.79
C SER A 790 16.84 -1.98 40.79
N PRO A 791 15.96 -3.03 40.87
CA PRO A 791 15.87 -4.11 39.86
C PRO A 791 14.48 -4.81 39.70
N SER A 792 14.34 -5.65 38.65
CA SER A 792 13.24 -6.64 38.40
C SER A 792 13.26 -7.84 39.38
N PRO A 793 12.44 -8.92 39.29
CA PRO A 793 11.24 -9.21 38.46
C PRO A 793 10.04 -9.83 39.25
N LEU A 794 8.87 -9.95 38.59
CA LEU A 794 7.95 -11.11 38.62
C LEU A 794 6.90 -10.96 37.50
#